data_AF-A0A418QNV6-F1
#
_entry.id   AF-A0A418QNV6-F1
#
_cell.length_a   1.000
_cell.length_b   1.000
_cell.length_c   1.000
_cell.angle_alpha   90.00
_cell.angle_beta   90.00
_cell.angle_gamma   90.00
#
_symmetry.space_group_name_H-M   'P 1'
#
loop_
_entity.id
_entity.type
_entity.pdbx_description
1 polymer ?
#
loop_
_entity_poly.entity_id
_entity_poly.type
_entity_poly.pdbx_seq_one_letter_code
_entity_poly.pdbx_strand_id
1 'polypeptide(L)'
;MPISPADAETALLHLQPAFLDALLPLALEDTWHPVRSLALSPDLPDGWWSAALQQLPLIAGDDDTARVPPALRAALVRRLSTARPKLYRDLIIQQSEAALTSGHVQQALTLLHGIGAAEQAHQKLEAWMNEQIRAGTYRLVQTTFEALPPSLRHPRTTAAYWSAVVSDTDRERAMNARQEAHHAYEQGERNPRLLYTLSYGLQLDGQYGPALHLVDEALTAGTRGRDTLQHLQMRSMLLNYLQRPADHLETSLQLLAEAQVQGDLYFTAIAHMTIGYAREDMGDLSAAEDHYHKAIALYTRISQWHQLATLLNNYAQSLAAAGRPAEALQRLEEASRLHALSARHHAWFALTAAIVHHQYGLHAQALASTRRASEHLHQAHLDGDVINALLLEAERLALDGQPVMAEQRYREARTRSSDSPTDLAQLDFTAGVLAYARREWQAAETAFVSAGDEVTPWDRVRRQLYLIAVRVHQGGRPDVRALERSLADLGIDAPLLTDAPLMHGTLTWLGQQPGWQVRLERVFSGAALAGTIPLRLELLGPLEIHTSAGALHFPLRRSAELLAFLALHGPANRQQIITALWEGVADRKLVDHFKKVLRGLRETLRPLLPEGADPVVIDSGQHALHPLFSVSTAWLPTGLFPAPAVRRGGALDVRGAFAADAQGPWADDVRRELHNQLLAALQDRQQDGDPTVGPALKVVQGLT
;
A
#
# COMPACT_ATOMS: atom_id res chain seq x y z
N MET A 1 -47.47 43.20 24.79
CA MET A 1 -46.72 44.40 25.23
C MET A 1 -45.49 43.96 26.00
N PRO A 2 -44.33 44.63 25.89
CA PRO A 2 -43.19 44.34 26.74
C PRO A 2 -43.54 44.66 28.20
N ILE A 3 -43.53 43.65 29.07
CA ILE A 3 -43.72 43.83 30.52
C ILE A 3 -42.42 44.34 31.14
N SER A 4 -42.51 45.22 32.15
CA SER A 4 -41.31 45.65 32.88
C SER A 4 -40.83 44.55 33.84
N PRO A 5 -39.54 44.53 34.23
CA PRO A 5 -39.04 43.63 35.26
C PRO A 5 -39.78 43.76 36.60
N ALA A 6 -40.27 44.96 36.94
CA ALA A 6 -41.03 45.20 38.16
C ALA A 6 -42.43 44.58 38.08
N ASP A 7 -43.09 44.67 36.92
CA ASP A 7 -44.40 44.04 36.70
C ASP A 7 -44.30 42.51 36.73
N ALA A 8 -43.20 41.96 36.18
CA ALA A 8 -42.92 40.53 36.22
C ALA A 8 -42.77 40.02 37.67
N GLU A 9 -41.99 40.70 38.51
CA GLU A 9 -41.85 40.32 39.92
C GLU A 9 -43.17 40.49 40.69
N THR A 10 -43.94 41.55 40.40
CA THR A 10 -45.26 41.78 41.02
C THR A 10 -46.24 40.66 40.67
N ALA A 11 -46.29 40.24 39.41
CA ALA A 11 -47.11 39.10 38.99
C ALA A 11 -46.73 37.81 39.72
N LEU A 12 -45.42 37.53 39.88
CA LEU A 12 -44.94 36.36 40.63
C LEU A 12 -45.26 36.43 42.13
N LEU A 13 -45.34 37.61 42.73
CA LEU A 13 -45.70 37.79 44.14
C LEU A 13 -47.18 37.52 44.43
N HIS A 14 -48.05 37.64 43.43
CA HIS A 14 -49.49 37.36 43.57
C HIS A 14 -49.86 35.89 43.42
N LEU A 15 -48.93 35.04 42.95
CA LEU A 15 -49.14 33.60 42.86
C LEU A 15 -49.10 32.94 44.24
N GLN A 16 -49.89 31.87 44.42
CA GLN A 16 -49.74 31.03 45.60
C GLN A 16 -48.33 30.41 45.67
N PRO A 17 -47.68 30.34 46.84
CA PRO A 17 -46.30 29.86 46.95
C PRO A 17 -46.09 28.46 46.36
N ALA A 18 -47.00 27.52 46.62
CA ALA A 18 -46.94 26.16 46.09
C ALA A 18 -47.03 26.13 44.55
N PHE A 19 -47.86 27.01 43.97
CA PHE A 19 -48.01 27.10 42.52
C PHE A 19 -46.78 27.74 41.88
N LEU A 20 -46.22 28.81 42.47
CA LEU A 20 -44.97 29.40 42.02
C LEU A 20 -43.83 28.39 42.06
N ASP A 21 -43.71 27.62 43.15
CA ASP A 21 -42.70 26.57 43.30
C ASP A 21 -42.81 25.49 42.21
N ALA A 22 -44.05 25.09 41.88
CA ALA A 22 -44.31 24.15 40.80
C ALA A 22 -44.04 24.73 39.40
N LEU A 23 -43.98 26.05 39.23
CA LEU A 23 -43.61 26.68 37.96
C LEU A 23 -42.08 26.82 37.78
N LEU A 24 -41.29 26.76 38.86
CA LEU A 24 -39.83 26.96 38.80
C LEU A 24 -39.11 26.00 37.83
N PRO A 25 -39.46 24.70 37.69
CA PRO A 25 -38.81 23.83 36.71
C PRO A 25 -38.98 24.29 35.25
N LEU A 26 -40.00 25.11 34.96
CA LEU A 26 -40.26 25.67 33.62
C LEU A 26 -39.54 27.00 33.36
N ALA A 27 -38.75 27.50 34.33
CA ALA A 27 -38.18 28.84 34.29
C ALA A 27 -37.21 29.07 33.11
N LEU A 28 -36.63 28.02 32.55
CA LEU A 28 -35.69 28.11 31.43
C LEU A 28 -36.34 27.93 30.06
N GLU A 29 -37.64 27.66 30.00
CA GLU A 29 -38.38 27.45 28.76
C GLU A 29 -38.86 28.79 28.19
N ASP A 30 -38.70 28.97 26.88
CA ASP A 30 -39.19 30.15 26.15
C ASP A 30 -40.67 30.07 25.83
N THR A 31 -41.20 28.85 25.75
CA THR A 31 -42.60 28.55 25.49
C THR A 31 -43.09 27.47 26.44
N TRP A 32 -44.29 27.65 26.96
CA TRP A 32 -44.97 26.65 27.79
C TRP A 32 -46.09 26.00 26.99
N HIS A 33 -46.36 24.73 27.28
CA HIS A 33 -47.43 23.96 26.65
C HIS A 33 -48.08 23.07 27.71
N PRO A 34 -49.44 22.98 27.77
CA PRO A 34 -50.17 22.35 28.87
C PRO A 34 -49.73 20.91 29.18
N VAL A 35 -49.47 20.11 28.13
CA VAL A 35 -49.02 18.71 28.27
C VAL A 35 -47.50 18.59 28.44
N ARG A 36 -46.68 19.20 27.58
CA ARG A 36 -45.20 19.05 27.62
C ARG A 36 -44.59 19.59 28.91
N SER A 37 -45.14 20.68 29.45
CA SER A 37 -44.66 21.28 30.69
C SER A 37 -44.84 20.35 31.91
N LEU A 38 -45.81 19.43 31.89
CA LEU A 38 -45.97 18.42 32.97
C LEU A 38 -44.82 17.41 33.01
N ALA A 39 -44.13 17.17 31.89
CA ALA A 39 -42.96 16.29 31.88
C ALA A 39 -41.75 16.92 32.61
N LEU A 40 -41.66 18.24 32.58
CA LEU A 40 -40.60 19.02 33.26
C LEU A 40 -40.99 19.40 34.70
N SER A 41 -42.28 19.57 34.96
CA SER A 41 -42.82 19.87 36.28
C SER A 41 -44.06 19.03 36.59
N PRO A 42 -43.90 17.81 37.10
CA PRO A 42 -45.02 16.91 37.41
C PRO A 42 -45.86 17.38 38.60
N ASP A 43 -45.34 18.31 39.41
CA ASP A 43 -46.01 18.84 40.61
C ASP A 43 -47.02 19.97 40.30
N LEU A 44 -47.24 20.30 39.02
CA LEU A 44 -48.21 21.32 38.64
C LEU A 44 -49.64 20.87 38.96
N PRO A 45 -50.47 21.73 39.59
CA PRO A 45 -51.83 21.35 40.00
C PRO A 45 -52.78 21.22 38.81
N ASP A 46 -53.92 20.54 39.02
CA ASP A 46 -55.00 20.50 38.04
C ASP A 46 -55.47 21.94 37.70
N GLY A 47 -55.65 22.22 36.41
CA GLY A 47 -56.03 23.55 35.94
C GLY A 47 -54.92 24.60 35.94
N TRP A 48 -53.66 24.21 36.21
CA TRP A 48 -52.52 25.13 36.24
C TRP A 48 -52.39 26.00 34.98
N TRP A 49 -52.71 25.45 33.81
CA TRP A 49 -52.55 26.15 32.53
C TRP A 49 -53.46 27.38 32.43
N SER A 50 -54.74 27.20 32.76
CA SER A 50 -55.70 28.31 32.81
C SER A 50 -55.32 29.33 33.89
N ALA A 51 -54.84 28.86 35.05
CA ALA A 51 -54.37 29.74 36.12
C ALA A 51 -53.14 30.56 35.69
N ALA A 52 -52.17 29.93 35.01
CA ALA A 52 -50.98 30.61 34.48
C ALA A 52 -51.36 31.66 33.42
N LEU A 53 -52.25 31.33 32.47
CA LEU A 53 -52.71 32.28 31.46
C LEU A 53 -53.49 33.47 32.04
N GLN A 54 -54.19 33.29 33.16
CA GLN A 54 -54.93 34.36 33.82
C GLN A 54 -54.06 35.24 34.74
N GLN A 55 -53.09 34.64 35.42
CA GLN A 55 -52.33 35.31 36.49
C GLN A 55 -50.94 35.78 36.05
N LEU A 56 -50.41 35.23 34.96
CA LEU A 56 -49.12 35.62 34.40
C LEU A 56 -49.28 36.31 33.05
N PRO A 57 -48.42 37.27 32.73
CA PRO A 57 -48.46 37.99 31.47
C PRO A 57 -47.88 37.16 30.31
N LEU A 58 -48.37 35.95 30.09
CA LEU A 58 -47.95 35.07 29.00
C LEU A 58 -48.51 35.58 27.66
N ILE A 59 -47.75 35.38 26.59
CA ILE A 59 -48.19 35.74 25.23
C ILE A 59 -48.71 34.46 24.58
N ALA A 60 -50.03 34.35 24.37
CA ALA A 60 -50.62 33.22 23.66
C ALA A 60 -49.98 33.09 22.27
N GLY A 61 -49.49 31.89 21.96
CA GLY A 61 -48.99 31.51 20.64
C GLY A 61 -49.99 30.64 19.91
N ASP A 62 -49.58 30.14 18.75
CA ASP A 62 -50.33 29.13 18.00
C ASP A 62 -50.18 27.75 18.69
N ASP A 63 -51.11 26.82 18.44
CA ASP A 63 -51.10 25.42 18.92
C ASP A 63 -51.07 25.24 20.46
N ASP A 64 -51.95 25.93 21.20
CA ASP A 64 -52.06 25.82 22.66
C ASP A 64 -50.75 26.08 23.43
N THR A 65 -49.83 26.84 22.82
CA THR A 65 -48.59 27.28 23.46
C THR A 65 -48.72 28.71 24.00
N ALA A 66 -47.89 29.04 24.98
CA ALA A 66 -47.75 30.42 25.43
C ALA A 66 -46.27 30.77 25.56
N ARG A 67 -45.86 31.85 24.91
CA ARG A 67 -44.50 32.38 25.00
C ARG A 67 -44.33 33.13 26.31
N VAL A 68 -43.25 32.83 27.01
CA VAL A 68 -42.88 33.48 28.26
C VAL A 68 -42.13 34.77 27.93
N PRO A 69 -42.59 35.96 28.39
CA PRO A 69 -41.84 37.18 28.16
C PRO A 69 -40.45 37.13 28.83
N PRO A 70 -39.40 37.69 28.21
CA PRO A 70 -38.03 37.63 28.75
C PRO A 70 -37.90 38.14 30.18
N ALA A 71 -38.65 39.19 30.55
CA ALA A 71 -38.63 39.73 31.92
C ALA A 71 -39.25 38.78 32.95
N LEU A 72 -40.32 38.06 32.59
CA LEU A 72 -40.92 37.03 33.44
C LEU A 72 -40.00 35.82 33.58
N ARG A 73 -39.41 35.38 32.46
CA ARG A 73 -38.41 34.30 32.44
C ARG A 73 -37.23 34.65 33.35
N ALA A 74 -36.67 35.85 33.22
CA ALA A 74 -35.55 36.31 34.05
C ALA A 74 -35.91 36.34 35.55
N ALA A 75 -37.13 36.75 35.90
CA ALA A 75 -37.59 36.74 37.29
C ALA A 75 -37.75 35.31 37.84
N LEU A 76 -38.34 34.40 37.06
CA LEU A 76 -38.44 32.98 37.41
C LEU A 76 -37.07 32.32 37.57
N VAL A 77 -36.13 32.59 36.66
CA VAL A 77 -34.74 32.08 36.73
C VAL A 77 -34.03 32.57 37.99
N ARG A 78 -34.18 33.86 38.33
CA ARG A 78 -33.62 34.43 39.56
C ARG A 78 -34.19 33.79 40.82
N ARG A 79 -35.48 33.44 40.83
CA ARG A 79 -36.10 32.70 41.94
C ARG A 79 -35.67 31.24 41.97
N LEU A 80 -35.60 30.57 40.82
CA LEU A 80 -35.12 29.20 40.71
C LEU A 80 -33.67 29.08 41.22
N SER A 81 -32.79 30.00 40.83
CA SER A 81 -31.38 29.96 41.24
C SER A 81 -31.16 30.23 42.73
N THR A 82 -32.06 30.98 43.37
CA THR A 82 -31.96 31.30 44.81
C THR A 82 -32.70 30.30 45.68
N ALA A 83 -33.92 29.91 45.31
CA ALA A 83 -34.77 29.03 46.11
C ALA A 83 -34.43 27.54 45.93
N ARG A 84 -34.04 27.11 44.72
CA ARG A 84 -33.71 25.71 44.40
C ARG A 84 -32.41 25.59 43.59
N PRO A 85 -31.25 25.96 44.17
CA PRO A 85 -29.98 26.05 43.45
C PRO A 85 -29.53 24.72 42.81
N LYS A 86 -29.86 23.57 43.43
CA LYS A 86 -29.56 22.25 42.86
C LYS A 86 -30.36 22.00 41.58
N LEU A 87 -31.68 22.20 41.63
CA LEU A 87 -32.56 22.04 40.47
C LEU A 87 -32.18 23.00 39.34
N TYR A 88 -31.85 24.26 39.67
CA TYR A 88 -31.33 25.22 38.70
C TYR A 88 -30.11 24.68 37.96
N ARG A 89 -29.14 24.14 38.73
CA ARG A 89 -27.91 23.57 38.18
C ARG A 89 -28.20 22.37 37.27
N ASP A 90 -29.06 21.46 37.70
CA ASP A 90 -29.41 20.25 36.96
C ASP A 90 -30.10 20.60 35.62
N LEU A 91 -31.03 21.56 35.63
CA LEU A 91 -31.72 22.01 34.42
C LEU A 91 -30.78 22.71 33.43
N ILE A 92 -29.84 23.53 33.93
CA ILE A 92 -28.81 24.17 33.10
C ILE A 92 -27.90 23.12 32.44
N ILE A 93 -27.51 22.08 33.19
CA ILE A 93 -26.71 20.97 32.64
C ILE A 93 -27.50 20.28 31.52
N GLN A 94 -28.78 19.95 31.74
CA GLN A 94 -29.62 19.30 30.74
C GLN A 94 -29.81 20.16 29.48
N GLN A 95 -30.06 21.46 29.61
CA GLN A 95 -30.15 22.38 28.46
C GLN A 95 -28.81 22.51 27.73
N SER A 96 -27.68 22.52 28.46
CA SER A 96 -26.35 22.54 27.83
C SER A 96 -26.08 21.30 26.99
N GLU A 97 -26.58 20.13 27.41
CA GLU A 97 -26.46 18.87 26.67
C GLU A 97 -27.32 18.89 25.41
N ALA A 98 -28.57 19.34 25.51
CA ALA A 98 -29.44 19.49 24.35
C ALA A 98 -28.85 20.47 23.31
N ALA A 99 -28.25 21.57 23.78
CA ALA A 99 -27.57 22.54 22.93
C ALA A 99 -26.36 21.93 22.21
N LEU A 100 -25.52 21.13 22.90
CA LEU A 100 -24.40 20.42 22.27
C LEU A 100 -24.86 19.43 21.21
N THR A 101 -25.89 18.63 21.51
CA THR A 101 -26.48 17.67 20.54
C THR A 101 -27.03 18.38 19.31
N SER A 102 -27.53 19.61 19.48
CA SER A 102 -28.06 20.43 18.38
C SER A 102 -26.99 21.29 17.68
N GLY A 103 -25.70 21.15 18.03
CA GLY A 103 -24.59 21.91 17.45
C GLY A 103 -24.42 23.34 17.96
N HIS A 104 -25.20 23.79 18.95
CA HIS A 104 -25.12 25.12 19.56
C HIS A 104 -24.06 25.18 20.68
N VAL A 105 -22.81 24.90 20.32
CA VAL A 105 -21.69 24.75 21.28
C VAL A 105 -21.48 25.99 22.14
N GLN A 106 -21.48 27.19 21.54
CA GLN A 106 -21.29 28.45 22.27
C GLN A 106 -22.38 28.68 23.34
N GLN A 107 -23.63 28.34 23.03
CA GLN A 107 -24.74 28.45 23.97
C GLN A 107 -24.54 27.49 25.15
N ALA A 108 -24.19 26.23 24.88
CA ALA A 108 -23.94 25.23 25.92
C ALA A 108 -22.83 25.67 26.89
N LEU A 109 -21.74 26.21 26.36
CA LEU A 109 -20.61 26.66 27.18
C LEU A 109 -20.97 27.90 28.00
N THR A 110 -21.73 28.82 27.44
CA THR A 110 -22.20 30.02 28.15
C THR A 110 -23.10 29.63 29.33
N LEU A 111 -23.99 28.65 29.13
CA LEU A 111 -24.86 28.10 30.17
C LEU A 111 -24.06 27.51 31.33
N LEU A 112 -23.09 26.63 31.03
CA LEU A 112 -22.25 25.98 32.04
C LEU A 112 -21.33 26.99 32.77
N HIS A 113 -20.79 27.97 32.05
CA HIS A 113 -20.00 29.04 32.65
C HIS A 113 -20.86 29.90 33.60
N GLY A 114 -22.11 30.19 33.22
CA GLY A 114 -23.04 30.98 34.02
C GLY A 114 -23.40 30.37 35.39
N ILE A 115 -23.21 29.05 35.57
CA ILE A 115 -23.38 28.36 36.86
C ILE A 115 -22.05 28.06 37.57
N GLY A 116 -20.94 28.64 37.10
CA GLY A 116 -19.60 28.40 37.63
C GLY A 116 -19.05 27.00 37.35
N ALA A 117 -19.61 26.26 36.38
CA ALA A 117 -19.16 24.93 35.99
C ALA A 117 -18.13 24.98 34.84
N ALA A 118 -17.14 25.87 34.96
CA ALA A 118 -16.15 26.12 33.91
C ALA A 118 -15.37 24.85 33.50
N GLU A 119 -14.98 24.02 34.46
CA GLU A 119 -14.28 22.77 34.19
C GLU A 119 -15.13 21.79 33.37
N GLN A 120 -16.41 21.65 33.70
CA GLN A 120 -17.35 20.82 32.96
C GLN A 120 -17.60 21.35 31.54
N ALA A 121 -17.63 22.67 31.37
CA ALA A 121 -17.71 23.32 30.07
C ALA A 121 -16.49 22.96 29.19
N HIS A 122 -15.27 23.07 29.74
CA HIS A 122 -14.05 22.72 29.01
C HIS A 122 -14.02 21.24 28.63
N GLN A 123 -14.38 20.34 29.54
CA GLN A 123 -14.44 18.89 29.27
C GLN A 123 -15.42 18.56 28.13
N LYS A 124 -16.61 19.18 28.13
CA LYS A 124 -17.60 18.97 27.07
C LYS A 124 -17.15 19.56 25.73
N LEU A 125 -16.54 20.74 25.72
CA LEU A 125 -15.94 21.33 24.51
C LEU A 125 -14.84 20.41 23.96
N GLU A 126 -13.94 19.95 24.83
CA GLU A 126 -12.85 19.06 24.46
C GLU A 126 -13.36 17.75 23.84
N ALA A 127 -14.35 17.12 24.46
CA ALA A 127 -14.99 15.91 23.95
C ALA A 127 -15.63 16.13 22.57
N TRP A 128 -16.35 17.24 22.40
CA TRP A 128 -16.95 17.62 21.11
C TRP A 128 -15.88 17.85 20.04
N MET A 129 -14.83 18.62 20.34
CA MET A 129 -13.73 18.89 19.39
C MET A 129 -13.06 17.59 18.94
N ASN A 130 -12.81 16.66 19.86
CA ASN A 130 -12.23 15.36 19.51
C ASN A 130 -13.12 14.56 18.57
N GLU A 131 -14.43 14.58 18.80
CA GLU A 131 -15.37 13.89 17.93
C GLU A 131 -15.33 14.45 16.52
N GLN A 132 -15.32 15.78 16.38
CA GLN A 132 -15.23 16.46 15.10
C GLN A 132 -13.88 16.23 14.40
N ILE A 133 -12.76 16.27 15.13
CA ILE A 133 -11.44 15.96 14.60
C ILE A 133 -11.41 14.53 14.04
N ARG A 134 -12.00 13.54 14.74
CA ARG A 134 -12.11 12.16 14.22
C ARG A 134 -12.99 12.05 12.98
N ALA A 135 -14.05 12.86 12.91
CA ALA A 135 -14.92 12.95 11.74
C ALA A 135 -14.25 13.69 10.56
N GLY A 136 -13.04 14.24 10.74
CA GLY A 136 -12.33 15.03 9.73
C GLY A 136 -12.93 16.42 9.51
N THR A 137 -13.81 16.89 10.39
CA THR A 137 -14.48 18.19 10.29
C THR A 137 -13.66 19.29 10.96
N TYR A 138 -12.38 19.41 10.57
CA TYR A 138 -11.42 20.35 11.18
C TYR A 138 -11.88 21.80 11.11
N ARG A 139 -12.45 22.23 9.98
CA ARG A 139 -12.97 23.60 9.83
C ARG A 139 -14.08 23.93 10.83
N LEU A 140 -14.96 22.98 11.14
CA LEU A 140 -16.03 23.21 12.10
C LEU A 140 -15.46 23.46 13.51
N VAL A 141 -14.42 22.74 13.87
CA VAL A 141 -13.68 22.97 15.12
C VAL A 141 -13.04 24.35 15.14
N GLN A 142 -12.37 24.72 14.04
CA GLN A 142 -11.72 26.03 13.92
C GLN A 142 -12.73 27.18 14.05
N THR A 143 -13.79 27.21 13.23
CA THR A 143 -14.77 28.29 13.24
C THR A 143 -15.50 28.40 14.58
N THR A 144 -15.83 27.26 15.19
CA THR A 144 -16.49 27.23 16.50
C THR A 144 -15.56 27.78 17.58
N PHE A 145 -14.28 27.37 17.60
CA PHE A 145 -13.31 27.82 18.59
C PHE A 145 -12.94 29.29 18.43
N GLU A 146 -12.75 29.77 17.20
CA GLU A 146 -12.47 31.18 16.89
C GLU A 146 -13.61 32.10 17.35
N ALA A 147 -14.87 31.63 17.28
CA ALA A 147 -16.05 32.35 17.76
C ALA A 147 -16.20 32.37 19.30
N LEU A 148 -15.43 31.56 20.05
CA LEU A 148 -15.50 31.54 21.51
C LEU A 148 -14.89 32.80 22.13
N PRO A 149 -15.56 33.41 23.12
CA PRO A 149 -14.97 34.44 23.97
C PRO A 149 -13.67 33.96 24.63
N PRO A 150 -12.66 34.84 24.83
CA PRO A 150 -11.39 34.46 25.48
C PRO A 150 -11.57 33.83 26.86
N SER A 151 -12.60 34.21 27.62
CA SER A 151 -12.90 33.66 28.95
C SER A 151 -13.34 32.19 28.94
N LEU A 152 -13.71 31.64 27.78
CA LEU A 152 -14.12 30.24 27.60
C LEU A 152 -13.02 29.40 26.93
N ARG A 153 -11.86 30.01 26.62
CA ARG A 153 -10.72 29.31 26.03
C ARG A 153 -9.85 28.75 27.15
N HIS A 154 -9.49 27.48 27.03
CA HIS A 154 -8.69 26.76 28.01
C HIS A 154 -7.47 26.15 27.31
N PRO A 155 -6.29 26.08 27.94
CA PRO A 155 -5.08 25.55 27.30
C PRO A 155 -5.26 24.20 26.58
N ARG A 156 -6.03 23.27 27.17
CA ARG A 156 -6.34 21.97 26.54
C ARG A 156 -7.17 22.11 25.25
N THR A 157 -8.16 22.99 25.24
CA THR A 157 -9.01 23.21 24.05
C THR A 157 -8.30 24.06 23.02
N THR A 158 -7.43 24.99 23.43
CA THR A 158 -6.49 25.71 22.54
C THR A 158 -5.54 24.74 21.85
N ALA A 159 -4.95 23.78 22.58
CA ALA A 159 -4.09 22.77 21.97
C ALA A 159 -4.83 21.85 20.98
N ALA A 160 -6.09 21.50 21.28
CA ALA A 160 -6.95 20.76 20.35
C ALA A 160 -7.30 21.58 19.09
N TYR A 161 -7.51 22.89 19.24
CA TYR A 161 -7.69 23.81 18.13
C TYR A 161 -6.44 23.86 17.25
N TRP A 162 -5.24 24.04 17.82
CA TRP A 162 -4.00 24.01 17.05
C TRP A 162 -3.81 22.68 16.33
N SER A 163 -4.13 21.55 16.97
CA SER A 163 -4.09 20.23 16.31
C SER A 163 -5.02 20.18 15.09
N ALA A 164 -6.24 20.71 15.19
CA ALA A 164 -7.18 20.79 14.08
C ALA A 164 -6.70 21.73 12.96
N VAL A 165 -6.04 22.84 13.29
CA VAL A 165 -5.45 23.75 12.29
C VAL A 165 -4.27 23.11 11.57
N VAL A 166 -3.37 22.45 12.30
CA VAL A 166 -2.21 21.75 11.72
C VAL A 166 -2.63 20.57 10.84
N SER A 167 -3.78 19.96 11.13
CA SER A 167 -4.32 18.84 10.33
C SER A 167 -5.13 19.30 9.11
N ASP A 168 -5.39 20.60 8.95
CA ASP A 168 -6.08 21.17 7.80
C ASP A 168 -5.09 21.45 6.65
N THR A 169 -5.60 21.69 5.45
CA THR A 169 -4.78 21.88 4.23
C THR A 169 -4.15 23.28 4.09
N ASP A 170 -4.50 24.22 4.98
CA ASP A 170 -3.96 25.59 4.93
C ASP A 170 -2.58 25.67 5.57
N ARG A 171 -1.54 25.69 4.73
CA ARG A 171 -0.14 25.66 5.15
C ARG A 171 0.26 26.90 5.97
N GLU A 172 -0.27 28.08 5.65
CA GLU A 172 0.08 29.31 6.36
C GLU A 172 -0.52 29.29 7.76
N ARG A 173 -1.81 28.94 7.87
CA ARG A 173 -2.46 28.75 9.17
C ARG A 173 -1.79 27.67 10.00
N ALA A 174 -1.42 26.54 9.39
CA ALA A 174 -0.69 25.47 10.07
C ALA A 174 0.67 25.93 10.60
N MET A 175 1.41 26.77 9.86
CA MET A 175 2.67 27.36 10.33
C MET A 175 2.44 28.30 11.53
N ASN A 176 1.44 29.18 11.46
CA ASN A 176 1.12 30.10 12.55
C ASN A 176 0.68 29.34 13.82
N ALA A 177 -0.20 28.35 13.69
CA ALA A 177 -0.64 27.52 14.81
C ALA A 177 0.53 26.76 15.47
N ARG A 178 1.51 26.28 14.68
CA ARG A 178 2.72 25.66 15.22
C ARG A 178 3.60 26.65 15.99
N GLN A 179 3.74 27.88 15.50
CA GLN A 179 4.50 28.92 16.22
C GLN A 179 3.82 29.30 17.54
N GLU A 180 2.50 29.47 17.55
CA GLU A 180 1.73 29.75 18.77
C GLU A 180 1.85 28.61 19.79
N ALA A 181 1.71 27.36 19.33
CA ALA A 181 1.91 26.19 20.17
C ALA A 181 3.33 26.14 20.74
N HIS A 182 4.35 26.46 19.94
CA HIS A 182 5.73 26.46 20.39
C HIS A 182 5.95 27.54 21.46
N HIS A 183 5.40 28.74 21.25
CA HIS A 183 5.47 29.81 22.23
C HIS A 183 4.82 29.42 23.57
N ALA A 184 3.65 28.78 23.55
CA ALA A 184 2.99 28.29 24.77
C ALA A 184 3.87 27.27 25.52
N TYR A 185 4.54 26.38 24.78
CA TYR A 185 5.50 25.45 25.36
C TYR A 185 6.72 26.18 25.96
N GLU A 186 7.25 27.21 25.32
CA GLU A 186 8.33 28.03 25.89
C GLU A 186 7.90 28.77 27.17
N GLN A 187 6.63 29.16 27.29
CA GLN A 187 6.06 29.76 28.51
C GLN A 187 5.82 28.75 29.64
N GLY A 188 6.19 27.48 29.46
CA GLY A 188 6.11 26.45 30.50
C GLY A 188 4.83 25.61 30.46
N GLU A 189 3.96 25.76 29.45
CA GLU A 189 2.82 24.87 29.31
C GLU A 189 3.28 23.45 28.94
N ARG A 190 2.77 22.44 29.65
CA ARG A 190 3.15 21.02 29.49
C ARG A 190 1.96 20.08 29.38
N ASN A 191 0.82 20.58 28.93
CA ASN A 191 -0.35 19.71 28.77
C ASN A 191 -0.10 18.68 27.64
N PRO A 192 -0.54 17.41 27.79
CA PRO A 192 -0.24 16.36 26.82
C PRO A 192 -0.65 16.69 25.38
N ARG A 193 -1.75 17.43 25.18
CA ARG A 193 -2.22 17.76 23.82
C ARG A 193 -1.32 18.75 23.11
N LEU A 194 -0.77 19.71 23.85
CA LEU A 194 0.22 20.62 23.30
C LEU A 194 1.45 19.84 22.82
N LEU A 195 1.95 18.93 23.66
CA LEU A 195 3.10 18.08 23.34
C LEU A 195 2.80 17.20 22.12
N TYR A 196 1.60 16.62 22.03
CA TYR A 196 1.16 15.88 20.84
C TYR A 196 1.14 16.76 19.57
N THR A 197 0.55 17.96 19.64
CA THR A 197 0.47 18.88 18.50
C THR A 197 1.86 19.31 18.01
N LEU A 198 2.78 19.61 18.93
CA LEU A 198 4.16 19.94 18.59
C LEU A 198 4.91 18.75 18.00
N SER A 199 4.74 17.56 18.59
CA SER A 199 5.34 16.32 18.09
C SER A 199 4.87 16.02 16.67
N TYR A 200 3.56 16.18 16.40
CA TYR A 200 2.99 16.01 15.07
C TYR A 200 3.53 17.04 14.07
N GLY A 201 3.64 18.31 14.48
CA GLY A 201 4.24 19.36 13.65
C GLY A 201 5.70 19.06 13.26
N LEU A 202 6.50 18.57 14.21
CA LEU A 202 7.89 18.17 13.97
C LEU A 202 7.99 16.91 13.10
N GLN A 203 7.07 15.96 13.28
CA GLN A 203 6.97 14.76 12.44
C GLN A 203 6.70 15.10 10.98
N LEU A 204 5.81 16.07 10.71
CA LEU A 204 5.55 16.57 9.36
C LEU A 204 6.78 17.25 8.73
N ASP A 205 7.64 17.85 9.54
CA ASP A 205 8.91 18.44 9.10
C ASP A 205 10.06 17.42 9.01
N GLY A 206 9.80 16.13 9.24
CA GLY A 206 10.81 15.07 9.23
C GLY A 206 11.74 15.05 10.45
N GLN A 207 11.45 15.85 11.48
CA GLN A 207 12.25 15.96 12.69
C GLN A 207 11.84 14.92 13.74
N TYR A 208 12.09 13.64 13.43
CA TYR A 208 11.58 12.52 14.23
C TYR A 208 12.19 12.42 15.64
N GLY A 209 13.48 12.76 15.79
CA GLY A 209 14.17 12.73 17.10
C GLY A 209 13.59 13.75 18.10
N PRO A 210 13.53 15.04 17.75
CA PRO A 210 12.87 16.06 18.58
C PRO A 210 11.39 15.76 18.85
N ALA A 211 10.66 15.24 17.85
CA ALA A 211 9.27 14.82 18.06
C ALA A 211 9.17 13.71 19.11
N LEU A 212 10.07 12.71 19.07
CA LEU A 212 10.09 11.60 20.02
C LEU A 212 10.33 12.09 21.45
N HIS A 213 11.23 13.07 21.63
CA HIS A 213 11.50 13.67 22.95
C HIS A 213 10.24 14.28 23.57
N LEU A 214 9.45 15.04 22.80
CA LEU A 214 8.21 15.64 23.31
C LEU A 214 7.16 14.59 23.68
N VAL A 215 7.08 13.49 22.93
CA VAL A 215 6.19 12.37 23.25
C VAL A 215 6.63 11.67 24.53
N ASP A 216 7.92 11.42 24.70
CA ASP A 216 8.48 10.82 25.92
C ASP A 216 8.28 11.74 27.14
N GLU A 217 8.41 13.05 26.98
CA GLU A 217 8.10 14.05 28.01
C GLU A 217 6.63 13.96 28.44
N ALA A 218 5.70 13.89 27.48
CA ALA A 218 4.28 13.78 27.77
C ALA A 218 3.94 12.49 28.53
N LEU A 219 4.48 11.35 28.07
CA LEU A 219 4.29 10.05 28.72
C LEU A 219 4.85 10.04 30.15
N THR A 220 6.02 10.63 30.37
CA THR A 220 6.66 10.75 31.69
C THR A 220 5.87 11.67 32.63
N ALA A 221 5.26 12.74 32.12
CA ALA A 221 4.44 13.66 32.89
C ALA A 221 3.10 13.05 33.37
N GLY A 222 2.73 11.85 32.90
CA GLY A 222 1.54 11.12 33.33
C GLY A 222 0.30 11.45 32.49
N THR A 223 0.33 11.04 31.21
CA THR A 223 -0.88 11.01 30.37
C THR A 223 -1.97 10.09 30.95
N ARG A 224 -3.24 10.32 30.61
CA ARG A 224 -4.37 9.48 31.03
C ARG A 224 -5.33 9.18 29.90
N GLY A 225 -5.94 7.99 29.95
CA GLY A 225 -7.01 7.59 29.04
C GLY A 225 -6.56 7.69 27.58
N ARG A 226 -7.34 8.43 26.79
CA ARG A 226 -7.08 8.59 25.35
C ARG A 226 -5.78 9.34 25.04
N ASP A 227 -5.35 10.27 25.90
CA ASP A 227 -4.10 11.00 25.68
C ASP A 227 -2.92 10.00 25.71
N THR A 228 -2.95 8.98 26.57
CA THR A 228 -1.94 7.91 26.61
C THR A 228 -1.88 7.11 25.30
N LEU A 229 -3.05 6.69 24.79
CA LEU A 229 -3.15 5.94 23.53
C LEU A 229 -2.58 6.73 22.34
N GLN A 230 -2.89 8.03 22.26
CA GLN A 230 -2.39 8.92 21.20
C GLN A 230 -0.87 9.09 21.25
N HIS A 231 -0.30 9.26 22.45
CA HIS A 231 1.15 9.41 22.59
C HIS A 231 1.88 8.10 22.32
N LEU A 232 1.36 6.96 22.78
CA LEU A 232 1.93 5.65 22.45
C LEU A 232 1.88 5.37 20.95
N GLN A 233 0.77 5.71 20.27
CA GLN A 233 0.71 5.63 18.81
C GLN A 233 1.76 6.53 18.13
N MET A 234 1.86 7.80 18.54
CA MET A 234 2.84 8.74 17.97
C MET A 234 4.27 8.23 18.20
N ARG A 235 4.57 7.77 19.41
CA ARG A 235 5.87 7.17 19.77
C ARG A 235 6.19 5.98 18.88
N SER A 236 5.25 5.05 18.71
CA SER A 236 5.37 3.88 17.84
C SER A 236 5.73 4.28 16.41
N MET A 237 5.00 5.25 15.83
CA MET A 237 5.25 5.77 14.49
C MET A 237 6.64 6.41 14.37
N LEU A 238 7.05 7.23 15.34
CA LEU A 238 8.36 7.88 15.33
C LEU A 238 9.51 6.88 15.45
N LEU A 239 9.36 5.85 16.27
CA LEU A 239 10.35 4.77 16.40
C LEU A 239 10.48 3.94 15.12
N ASN A 240 9.38 3.77 14.38
CA ASN A 240 9.39 3.17 13.04
C ASN A 240 10.21 4.02 12.05
N TYR A 241 9.97 5.33 11.99
CA TYR A 241 10.76 6.24 11.14
C TYR A 241 12.23 6.31 11.53
N LEU A 242 12.54 6.20 12.82
CA LEU A 242 13.90 6.16 13.34
C LEU A 242 14.57 4.78 13.21
N GLN A 243 13.87 3.78 12.65
CA GLN A 243 14.38 2.42 12.46
C GLN A 243 14.89 1.78 13.75
N ARG A 244 14.10 1.91 14.83
CA ARG A 244 14.35 1.32 16.16
C ARG A 244 13.34 0.20 16.45
N PRO A 245 13.44 -0.96 15.76
CA PRO A 245 12.37 -1.95 15.74
C PRO A 245 12.08 -2.58 17.11
N ALA A 246 13.09 -2.75 17.98
CA ALA A 246 12.88 -3.29 19.33
C ALA A 246 12.03 -2.34 20.21
N ASP A 247 12.37 -1.05 20.22
CA ASP A 247 11.62 -0.04 20.97
C ASP A 247 10.23 0.18 20.36
N HIS A 248 10.13 0.11 19.02
CA HIS A 248 8.87 0.16 18.28
C HIS A 248 7.92 -0.98 18.72
N LEU A 249 8.44 -2.21 18.80
CA LEU A 249 7.68 -3.37 19.26
C LEU A 249 7.24 -3.21 20.72
N GLU A 250 8.15 -2.80 21.61
CA GLU A 250 7.83 -2.59 23.02
C GLU A 250 6.69 -1.56 23.19
N THR A 251 6.81 -0.41 22.52
CA THR A 251 5.79 0.64 22.52
C THR A 251 4.45 0.16 21.98
N SER A 252 4.47 -0.64 20.90
CA SER A 252 3.25 -1.17 20.29
C SER A 252 2.55 -2.19 21.19
N LEU A 253 3.31 -2.98 21.96
CA LEU A 253 2.77 -3.89 22.97
C LEU A 253 2.16 -3.13 24.15
N GLN A 254 2.80 -2.04 24.59
CA GLN A 254 2.23 -1.13 25.60
C GLN A 254 0.93 -0.49 25.11
N LEU A 255 0.89 -0.03 23.84
CA LEU A 255 -0.32 0.50 23.21
C LEU A 255 -1.44 -0.54 23.18
N LEU A 256 -1.13 -1.79 22.83
CA LEU A 256 -2.10 -2.87 22.80
C LEU A 256 -2.70 -3.12 24.19
N ALA A 257 -1.85 -3.22 25.22
CA ALA A 257 -2.30 -3.45 26.59
C ALA A 257 -3.22 -2.33 27.08
N GLU A 258 -2.82 -1.06 26.86
CA GLU A 258 -3.61 0.09 27.28
C GLU A 258 -4.94 0.19 26.51
N ALA A 259 -4.93 -0.06 25.19
CA ALA A 259 -6.13 -0.04 24.38
C ALA A 259 -7.14 -1.12 24.79
N GLN A 260 -6.65 -2.31 25.16
CA GLN A 260 -7.48 -3.40 25.66
C GLN A 260 -8.09 -3.08 27.03
N VAL A 261 -7.32 -2.49 27.95
CA VAL A 261 -7.82 -2.05 29.26
C VAL A 261 -8.94 -1.02 29.10
N GLN A 262 -8.79 -0.09 28.14
CA GLN A 262 -9.79 0.93 27.86
C GLN A 262 -10.96 0.44 26.98
N GLY A 263 -10.88 -0.78 26.41
CA GLY A 263 -11.87 -1.30 25.47
C GLY A 263 -11.93 -0.54 24.14
N ASP A 264 -10.87 0.19 23.77
CA ASP A 264 -10.83 0.98 22.53
C ASP A 264 -10.41 0.08 21.35
N LEU A 265 -11.41 -0.40 20.60
CA LEU A 265 -11.19 -1.29 19.45
C LEU A 265 -10.39 -0.64 18.33
N TYR A 266 -10.46 0.69 18.18
CA TYR A 266 -9.71 1.41 17.15
C TYR A 266 -8.21 1.40 17.47
N PHE A 267 -7.84 1.77 18.70
CA PHE A 267 -6.43 1.70 19.12
C PHE A 267 -5.92 0.26 19.25
N THR A 268 -6.80 -0.71 19.55
CA THR A 268 -6.43 -2.14 19.51
C THR A 268 -6.04 -2.57 18.09
N ALA A 269 -6.78 -2.11 17.07
CA ALA A 269 -6.46 -2.38 15.67
C ALA A 269 -5.13 -1.71 15.25
N ILE A 270 -4.92 -0.45 15.63
CA ILE A 270 -3.66 0.27 15.41
C ILE A 270 -2.50 -0.50 16.04
N ALA A 271 -2.63 -0.91 17.30
CA ALA A 271 -1.55 -1.60 18.01
C ALA A 271 -1.17 -2.91 17.32
N HIS A 272 -2.15 -3.70 16.86
CA HIS A 272 -1.85 -4.89 16.07
C HIS A 272 -1.15 -4.58 14.75
N MET A 273 -1.59 -3.55 14.02
CA MET A 273 -0.90 -3.12 12.80
C MET A 273 0.55 -2.72 13.08
N THR A 274 0.83 -1.93 14.12
CA THR A 274 2.19 -1.47 14.43
C THR A 274 3.08 -2.57 14.99
N ILE A 275 2.54 -3.53 15.75
CA ILE A 275 3.27 -4.76 16.11
C ILE A 275 3.66 -5.52 14.84
N GLY A 276 2.76 -5.61 13.86
CA GLY A 276 3.03 -6.23 12.56
C GLY A 276 4.25 -5.59 11.88
N TYR A 277 4.25 -4.26 11.71
CA TYR A 277 5.39 -3.54 11.14
C TYR A 277 6.68 -3.74 11.94
N ALA A 278 6.62 -3.65 13.27
CA ALA A 278 7.81 -3.84 14.11
C ALA A 278 8.40 -5.26 13.95
N ARG A 279 7.55 -6.29 13.82
CA ARG A 279 7.99 -7.68 13.61
C ARG A 279 8.57 -7.87 12.21
N GLU A 280 7.97 -7.26 11.20
CA GLU A 280 8.48 -7.25 9.83
C GLU A 280 9.89 -6.63 9.77
N ASP A 281 10.09 -5.46 10.37
CA ASP A 281 11.39 -4.79 10.43
C ASP A 281 12.46 -5.62 11.16
N MET A 282 12.05 -6.56 12.03
CA MET A 282 12.91 -7.52 12.70
C MET A 282 13.16 -8.81 11.88
N GLY A 283 12.57 -8.93 10.69
CA GLY A 283 12.65 -10.11 9.82
C GLY A 283 11.71 -11.25 10.20
N ASP A 284 10.76 -11.04 11.11
CA ASP A 284 9.80 -12.06 11.59
C ASP A 284 8.43 -11.87 10.92
N LEU A 285 8.38 -12.09 9.61
CA LEU A 285 7.16 -11.93 8.82
C LEU A 285 6.04 -12.85 9.31
N SER A 286 6.37 -14.08 9.73
CA SER A 286 5.35 -15.02 10.21
C SER A 286 4.60 -14.48 11.42
N ALA A 287 5.30 -13.88 12.40
CA ALA A 287 4.64 -13.24 13.52
C ALA A 287 3.90 -11.96 13.13
N ALA A 288 4.41 -11.21 12.15
CA ALA A 288 3.76 -10.00 11.65
C ALA A 288 2.37 -10.31 11.03
N GLU A 289 2.24 -11.40 10.29
CA GLU A 289 1.00 -11.80 9.61
C GLU A 289 -0.16 -12.05 10.58
N ASP A 290 0.09 -12.73 11.71
CA ASP A 290 -0.92 -12.95 12.75
C ASP A 290 -1.49 -11.63 13.26
N HIS A 291 -0.64 -10.61 13.36
CA HIS A 291 -1.01 -9.28 13.81
C HIS A 291 -1.74 -8.47 12.73
N TYR A 292 -1.31 -8.56 11.46
CA TYR A 292 -2.06 -7.96 10.36
C TYR A 292 -3.47 -8.54 10.24
N HIS A 293 -3.65 -9.86 10.35
CA HIS A 293 -4.97 -10.48 10.32
C HIS A 293 -5.88 -9.99 11.44
N LYS A 294 -5.36 -9.83 12.67
CA LYS A 294 -6.12 -9.26 13.80
C LYS A 294 -6.52 -7.82 13.54
N ALA A 295 -5.61 -6.99 13.02
CA ALA A 295 -5.90 -5.60 12.66
C ALA A 295 -6.95 -5.49 11.54
N ILE A 296 -6.83 -6.31 10.49
CA ILE A 296 -7.81 -6.40 9.38
C ILE A 296 -9.20 -6.74 9.92
N ALA A 297 -9.31 -7.76 10.76
CA ALA A 297 -10.58 -8.18 11.35
C ALA A 297 -11.21 -7.07 12.19
N LEU A 298 -10.41 -6.36 12.99
CA LEU A 298 -10.88 -5.25 13.82
C LEU A 298 -11.34 -4.07 12.95
N TYR A 299 -10.51 -3.56 12.03
CA TYR A 299 -10.89 -2.45 11.18
C TYR A 299 -12.14 -2.74 10.34
N THR A 300 -12.31 -3.99 9.88
CA THR A 300 -13.53 -4.44 9.22
C THR A 300 -14.73 -4.35 10.16
N ARG A 301 -14.61 -4.84 11.40
CA ARG A 301 -15.68 -4.83 12.40
C ARG A 301 -16.15 -3.43 12.78
N ILE A 302 -15.22 -2.46 12.83
CA ILE A 302 -15.53 -1.05 13.18
C ILE A 302 -15.66 -0.13 11.95
N SER A 303 -15.77 -0.71 10.75
CA SER A 303 -15.99 -0.02 9.47
C SER A 303 -14.99 1.11 9.18
N GLN A 304 -13.72 0.92 9.57
CA GLN A 304 -12.63 1.88 9.33
C GLN A 304 -11.94 1.59 7.99
N TRP A 305 -12.67 1.86 6.90
CA TRP A 305 -12.25 1.46 5.54
C TRP A 305 -10.96 2.13 5.08
N HIS A 306 -10.70 3.38 5.51
CA HIS A 306 -9.49 4.12 5.16
C HIS A 306 -8.23 3.46 5.74
N GLN A 307 -8.28 3.09 7.02
CA GLN A 307 -7.17 2.43 7.72
C GLN A 307 -6.99 1.00 7.21
N LEU A 308 -8.09 0.29 6.92
CA LEU A 308 -8.04 -1.03 6.32
C LEU A 308 -7.40 -1.02 4.92
N ALA A 309 -7.77 -0.06 4.09
CA ALA A 309 -7.19 0.15 2.76
C ALA A 309 -5.67 0.35 2.83
N THR A 310 -5.22 1.21 3.74
CA THR A 310 -3.79 1.48 3.97
C THR A 310 -3.06 0.22 4.48
N LEU A 311 -3.64 -0.50 5.43
CA LEU A 311 -3.09 -1.74 5.98
C LEU A 311 -2.92 -2.83 4.91
N LEU A 312 -3.94 -3.05 4.07
CA LEU A 312 -3.88 -4.05 3.02
C LEU A 312 -2.81 -3.73 1.96
N ASN A 313 -2.64 -2.45 1.62
CA ASN A 313 -1.58 -2.02 0.71
C ASN A 313 -0.19 -2.25 1.30
N ASN A 314 0.01 -1.89 2.57
CA ASN A 314 1.31 -2.08 3.21
C ASN A 314 1.61 -3.57 3.36
N TYR A 315 0.63 -4.38 3.77
CA TYR A 315 0.79 -5.82 3.83
C TYR A 315 1.08 -6.44 2.45
N ALA A 316 0.49 -5.91 1.38
CA ALA A 316 0.85 -6.32 0.03
C ALA A 316 2.32 -6.03 -0.30
N GLN A 317 2.85 -4.86 0.11
CA GLN A 317 4.27 -4.54 -0.05
C GLN A 317 5.16 -5.50 0.75
N SER A 318 4.79 -5.82 2.00
CA SER A 318 5.50 -6.80 2.84
C SER A 318 5.55 -8.19 2.19
N LEU A 319 4.41 -8.67 1.68
CA LEU A 319 4.32 -9.94 0.96
C LEU A 319 5.18 -9.93 -0.30
N ALA A 320 5.18 -8.82 -1.04
CA ALA A 320 6.02 -8.66 -2.22
C ALA A 320 7.51 -8.61 -1.86
N ALA A 321 7.92 -7.94 -0.78
CA ALA A 321 9.31 -7.97 -0.31
C ALA A 321 9.76 -9.38 0.10
N ALA A 322 8.81 -10.20 0.57
CA ALA A 322 9.06 -11.57 1.02
C ALA A 322 9.00 -12.64 -0.09
N GLY A 323 8.92 -12.27 -1.37
CA GLY A 323 8.87 -13.27 -2.44
C GLY A 323 7.47 -13.81 -2.77
N ARG A 324 6.39 -13.20 -2.27
CA ARG A 324 4.99 -13.69 -2.37
C ARG A 324 4.10 -12.75 -3.21
N PRO A 325 4.41 -12.52 -4.50
CA PRO A 325 3.72 -11.53 -5.33
C PRO A 325 2.24 -11.85 -5.59
N ALA A 326 1.87 -13.13 -5.69
CA ALA A 326 0.49 -13.52 -5.93
C ALA A 326 -0.43 -13.13 -4.76
N GLU A 327 0.03 -13.36 -3.54
CA GLU A 327 -0.70 -12.97 -2.33
C GLU A 327 -0.72 -11.46 -2.16
N ALA A 328 0.38 -10.77 -2.49
CA ALA A 328 0.42 -9.31 -2.52
C ALA A 328 -0.66 -8.72 -3.45
N LEU A 329 -0.76 -9.22 -4.69
CA LEU A 329 -1.78 -8.79 -5.65
C LEU A 329 -3.20 -9.11 -5.16
N GLN A 330 -3.41 -10.24 -4.48
CA GLN A 330 -4.70 -10.55 -3.87
C GLN A 330 -5.09 -9.52 -2.79
N ARG A 331 -4.15 -9.10 -1.94
CA ARG A 331 -4.42 -8.06 -0.92
C ARG A 331 -4.75 -6.70 -1.54
N LEU A 332 -4.09 -6.33 -2.64
CA LEU A 332 -4.43 -5.12 -3.39
C LEU A 332 -5.82 -5.21 -4.03
N GLU A 333 -6.22 -6.39 -4.51
CA GLU A 333 -7.56 -6.62 -5.04
C GLU A 333 -8.63 -6.53 -3.94
N GLU A 334 -8.36 -7.13 -2.77
CA GLU A 334 -9.21 -6.99 -1.58
C GLU A 334 -9.36 -5.51 -1.19
N ALA A 335 -8.26 -4.75 -1.15
CA ALA A 335 -8.27 -3.33 -0.83
C ALA A 335 -9.09 -2.51 -1.83
N SER A 336 -8.99 -2.83 -3.12
CA SER A 336 -9.68 -2.11 -4.20
C SER A 336 -11.20 -2.32 -4.19
N ARG A 337 -11.71 -3.34 -3.49
CA ARG A 337 -13.15 -3.62 -3.34
C ARG A 337 -13.79 -2.92 -2.13
N LEU A 338 -13.00 -2.23 -1.32
CA LEU A 338 -13.50 -1.50 -0.15
C LEU A 338 -14.33 -0.27 -0.54
N HIS A 339 -15.23 0.14 0.36
CA HIS A 339 -16.08 1.32 0.17
C HIS A 339 -15.35 2.62 0.55
N ALA A 340 -15.81 3.74 -0.02
CA ALA A 340 -15.35 5.10 0.33
C ALA A 340 -13.83 5.34 0.19
N LEU A 341 -13.20 4.71 -0.81
CA LEU A 341 -11.80 4.96 -1.15
C LEU A 341 -11.61 6.35 -1.76
N SER A 342 -10.55 7.03 -1.36
CA SER A 342 -10.11 8.28 -2.02
C SER A 342 -9.27 8.00 -3.26
N ALA A 343 -9.15 8.99 -4.16
CA ALA A 343 -8.27 8.92 -5.35
C ALA A 343 -6.82 8.53 -4.99
N ARG A 344 -6.33 9.00 -3.83
CA ARG A 344 -5.01 8.65 -3.30
C ARG A 344 -4.85 7.14 -3.05
N HIS A 345 -5.87 6.44 -2.56
CA HIS A 345 -5.79 4.99 -2.38
C HIS A 345 -5.68 4.26 -3.71
N HIS A 346 -6.51 4.64 -4.68
CA HIS A 346 -6.46 4.05 -6.01
C HIS A 346 -5.08 4.24 -6.66
N ALA A 347 -4.49 5.42 -6.49
CA ALA A 347 -3.15 5.71 -6.96
C ALA A 347 -2.08 4.85 -6.26
N TRP A 348 -2.15 4.70 -4.94
CA TRP A 348 -1.24 3.84 -4.18
C TRP A 348 -1.34 2.37 -4.58
N PHE A 349 -2.55 1.82 -4.66
CA PHE A 349 -2.74 0.42 -5.04
C PHE A 349 -2.23 0.16 -6.45
N ALA A 350 -2.49 1.08 -7.39
CA ALA A 350 -2.01 0.97 -8.76
C ALA A 350 -0.48 1.03 -8.83
N LEU A 351 0.16 1.93 -8.06
CA LEU A 351 1.61 2.01 -7.99
C LEU A 351 2.22 0.74 -7.38
N THR A 352 1.69 0.24 -6.26
CA THR A 352 2.18 -1.01 -5.66
C THR A 352 1.99 -2.20 -6.60
N ALA A 353 0.85 -2.32 -7.29
CA ALA A 353 0.66 -3.34 -8.31
C ALA A 353 1.69 -3.22 -9.44
N ALA A 354 2.00 -2.00 -9.89
CA ALA A 354 3.02 -1.75 -10.90
C ALA A 354 4.42 -2.17 -10.45
N ILE A 355 4.78 -1.87 -9.21
CA ILE A 355 6.05 -2.30 -8.60
C ILE A 355 6.11 -3.83 -8.56
N VAL A 356 5.06 -4.50 -8.06
CA VAL A 356 5.01 -5.96 -7.97
C VAL A 356 5.12 -6.60 -9.35
N HIS A 357 4.34 -6.13 -10.33
CA HIS A 357 4.42 -6.66 -11.69
C HIS A 357 5.80 -6.44 -12.31
N HIS A 358 6.42 -5.27 -12.09
CA HIS A 358 7.75 -4.98 -12.60
C HIS A 358 8.81 -5.89 -11.98
N GLN A 359 8.91 -5.88 -10.64
CA GLN A 359 9.92 -6.61 -9.88
C GLN A 359 9.90 -8.11 -10.18
N TYR A 360 8.72 -8.70 -10.26
CA TYR A 360 8.56 -10.14 -10.47
C TYR A 360 8.57 -10.56 -11.96
N GLY A 361 9.01 -9.67 -12.85
CA GLY A 361 9.15 -9.97 -14.28
C GLY A 361 7.81 -10.24 -14.95
N LEU A 362 6.72 -9.68 -14.43
CA LEU A 362 5.37 -9.90 -14.92
C LEU A 362 5.06 -9.01 -16.12
N HIS A 363 5.85 -9.18 -17.18
CA HIS A 363 6.13 -8.14 -18.16
C HIS A 363 4.89 -7.49 -18.82
N ALA A 364 3.98 -8.30 -19.37
CA ALA A 364 2.75 -7.77 -19.98
C ALA A 364 1.86 -7.00 -18.99
N GLN A 365 1.82 -7.45 -17.73
CA GLN A 365 1.06 -6.79 -16.67
C GLN A 365 1.76 -5.50 -16.22
N ALA A 366 3.09 -5.52 -16.13
CA ALA A 366 3.92 -4.41 -15.70
C ALA A 366 3.64 -3.15 -16.52
N LEU A 367 3.71 -3.23 -17.86
CA LEU A 367 3.46 -2.08 -18.73
C LEU A 367 2.03 -1.52 -18.59
N ALA A 368 1.03 -2.38 -18.46
CA ALA A 368 -0.35 -1.95 -18.26
C ALA A 368 -0.55 -1.29 -16.89
N SER A 369 0.06 -1.85 -15.83
CA SER A 369 -0.05 -1.33 -14.48
C SER A 369 0.73 -0.04 -14.25
N THR A 370 1.91 0.14 -14.87
CA THR A 370 2.67 1.40 -14.76
C THR A 370 1.92 2.56 -15.41
N ARG A 371 1.27 2.33 -16.56
CA ARG A 371 0.39 3.33 -17.19
C ARG A 371 -0.79 3.70 -16.28
N ARG A 372 -1.49 2.69 -15.76
CA ARG A 372 -2.60 2.89 -14.83
C ARG A 372 -2.16 3.62 -13.55
N ALA A 373 -0.99 3.31 -13.02
CA ALA A 373 -0.41 3.98 -11.87
C ALA A 373 -0.16 5.47 -12.17
N SER A 374 0.49 5.78 -13.29
CA SER A 374 0.73 7.16 -13.74
C SER A 374 -0.58 7.96 -13.89
N GLU A 375 -1.62 7.36 -14.48
CA GLU A 375 -2.94 7.98 -14.62
C GLU A 375 -3.59 8.31 -13.27
N HIS A 376 -3.63 7.34 -12.35
CA HIS A 376 -4.23 7.57 -11.03
C HIS A 376 -3.42 8.56 -10.17
N LEU A 377 -2.09 8.50 -10.24
CA LEU A 377 -1.20 9.44 -9.54
C LEU A 377 -1.44 10.87 -10.02
N HIS A 378 -1.58 11.06 -11.34
CA HIS A 378 -1.92 12.35 -11.90
C HIS A 378 -3.31 12.84 -11.46
N GLN A 379 -4.33 11.97 -11.51
CA GLN A 379 -5.69 12.30 -11.04
C GLN A 379 -5.75 12.65 -9.55
N ALA A 380 -4.87 12.05 -8.74
CA ALA A 380 -4.77 12.30 -7.31
C ALA A 380 -3.88 13.51 -6.96
N HIS A 381 -3.29 14.19 -7.96
CA HIS A 381 -2.32 15.28 -7.77
C HIS A 381 -1.11 14.86 -6.92
N LEU A 382 -0.66 13.61 -7.08
CA LEU A 382 0.50 13.03 -6.40
C LEU A 382 1.70 13.01 -7.35
N ASP A 383 2.07 14.19 -7.87
CA ASP A 383 3.10 14.30 -8.91
C ASP A 383 4.50 13.87 -8.44
N GLY A 384 4.78 13.87 -7.13
CA GLY A 384 6.05 13.35 -6.59
C GLY A 384 6.20 11.84 -6.75
N ASP A 385 5.10 11.08 -6.66
CA ASP A 385 5.10 9.62 -6.75
C ASP A 385 5.07 9.12 -8.21
N VAL A 386 4.74 10.00 -9.17
CA VAL A 386 4.61 9.65 -10.60
C VAL A 386 5.95 9.26 -11.23
N ILE A 387 7.06 9.77 -10.69
CA ILE A 387 8.42 9.49 -11.18
C ILE A 387 8.66 7.98 -11.20
N ASN A 388 8.31 7.30 -10.10
CA ASN A 388 8.50 5.85 -9.98
C ASN A 388 7.72 5.11 -11.08
N ALA A 389 6.44 5.43 -11.28
CA ALA A 389 5.63 4.80 -12.33
C ALA A 389 6.22 5.03 -13.74
N LEU A 390 6.69 6.24 -14.02
CA LEU A 390 7.30 6.61 -15.32
C LEU A 390 8.64 5.90 -15.56
N LEU A 391 9.50 5.78 -14.55
CA LEU A 391 10.78 5.08 -14.66
C LEU A 391 10.56 3.57 -14.90
N LEU A 392 9.66 2.95 -14.14
CA LEU A 392 9.26 1.54 -14.36
C LEU A 392 8.70 1.35 -15.77
N GLU A 393 7.87 2.27 -16.27
CA GLU A 393 7.37 2.22 -17.66
C GLU A 393 8.49 2.36 -18.69
N ALA A 394 9.44 3.28 -18.47
CA ALA A 394 10.59 3.49 -19.36
C ALA A 394 11.44 2.22 -19.48
N GLU A 395 11.74 1.56 -18.35
CA GLU A 395 12.47 0.30 -18.32
C GLU A 395 11.73 -0.81 -19.09
N ARG A 396 10.42 -0.98 -18.88
CA ARG A 396 9.61 -1.99 -19.59
C ARG A 396 9.51 -1.71 -21.09
N LEU A 397 9.41 -0.44 -21.50
CA LEU A 397 9.43 -0.07 -22.92
C LEU A 397 10.79 -0.32 -23.57
N ALA A 398 11.89 -0.11 -22.84
CA ALA A 398 13.23 -0.43 -23.32
C ALA A 398 13.38 -1.94 -23.58
N LEU A 399 12.85 -2.76 -22.66
CA LEU A 399 12.76 -4.22 -22.78
C LEU A 399 11.95 -4.70 -23.99
N ASP A 400 10.86 -4.01 -24.32
CA ASP A 400 10.03 -4.29 -25.50
C ASP A 400 10.64 -3.83 -26.82
N GLY A 401 11.87 -3.31 -26.82
CA GLY A 401 12.50 -2.78 -28.01
C GLY A 401 11.86 -1.50 -28.52
N GLN A 402 11.25 -0.70 -27.63
CA GLN A 402 10.63 0.59 -27.94
C GLN A 402 11.47 1.77 -27.38
N PRO A 403 12.71 1.98 -27.87
CA PRO A 403 13.67 2.89 -27.25
C PRO A 403 13.26 4.37 -27.31
N VAL A 404 12.45 4.75 -28.29
CA VAL A 404 11.93 6.13 -28.43
C VAL A 404 10.89 6.43 -27.35
N MET A 405 9.95 5.50 -27.13
CA MET A 405 8.93 5.66 -26.10
C MET A 405 9.54 5.56 -24.70
N ALA A 406 10.50 4.66 -24.50
CA ALA A 406 11.27 4.55 -23.26
C ALA A 406 11.95 5.89 -22.92
N GLU A 407 12.63 6.50 -23.90
CA GLU A 407 13.28 7.80 -23.74
C GLU A 407 12.29 8.93 -23.39
N GLN A 408 11.11 8.92 -24.00
CA GLN A 408 10.07 9.91 -23.71
C GLN A 408 9.60 9.84 -22.26
N ARG A 409 9.32 8.62 -21.76
CA ARG A 409 8.94 8.39 -20.36
C ARG A 409 10.05 8.78 -19.38
N TYR A 410 11.29 8.41 -19.69
CA TYR A 410 12.46 8.79 -18.89
C TYR A 410 12.62 10.31 -18.79
N ARG A 411 12.49 11.05 -19.90
CA ARG A 411 12.57 12.52 -19.89
C ARG A 411 11.45 13.14 -19.07
N GLU A 412 10.24 12.61 -19.19
CA GLU A 412 9.10 13.07 -18.39
C GLU A 412 9.33 12.87 -16.89
N ALA A 413 9.87 11.71 -16.49
CA ALA A 413 10.26 11.46 -15.10
C ALA A 413 11.30 12.48 -14.62
N ARG A 414 12.34 12.75 -15.45
CA ARG A 414 13.40 13.70 -15.12
C ARG A 414 12.92 15.16 -14.99
N THR A 415 11.92 15.57 -15.75
CA THR A 415 11.35 16.93 -15.61
C THR A 415 10.53 17.10 -14.33
N ARG A 416 10.10 15.98 -13.72
CA ARG A 416 9.28 15.95 -12.51
C ARG A 416 10.08 15.60 -11.26
N SER A 417 11.31 15.12 -11.41
CA SER A 417 12.17 14.74 -10.30
C SER A 417 12.60 15.92 -9.45
N SER A 418 12.74 15.68 -8.15
CA SER A 418 13.43 16.59 -7.26
C SER A 418 14.95 16.39 -7.36
N ASP A 419 15.73 17.34 -6.83
CA ASP A 419 17.19 17.17 -6.68
C ASP A 419 17.54 16.26 -5.47
N SER A 420 16.61 15.40 -5.04
CA SER A 420 16.83 14.41 -3.99
C SER A 420 17.88 13.38 -4.45
N PRO A 421 18.84 12.99 -3.60
CA PRO A 421 19.82 11.95 -3.93
C PRO A 421 19.18 10.64 -4.42
N THR A 422 18.06 10.23 -3.83
CA THR A 422 17.35 9.00 -4.20
C THR A 422 16.72 9.09 -5.59
N ASP A 423 16.10 10.22 -5.93
CA ASP A 423 15.50 10.44 -7.26
C ASP A 423 16.58 10.42 -8.35
N LEU A 424 17.70 11.11 -8.10
CA LEU A 424 18.85 11.16 -9.01
C LEU A 424 19.47 9.78 -9.21
N ALA A 425 19.63 9.01 -8.13
CA ALA A 425 20.14 7.64 -8.19
C ALA A 425 19.23 6.73 -9.03
N GLN A 426 17.91 6.83 -8.85
CA GLN A 426 16.95 6.02 -9.62
C GLN A 426 16.89 6.43 -11.10
N LEU A 427 17.03 7.73 -11.39
CA LEU A 427 17.17 8.24 -12.76
C LEU A 427 18.43 7.68 -13.43
N ASP A 428 19.57 7.74 -12.76
CA ASP A 428 20.84 7.22 -13.28
C ASP A 428 20.78 5.71 -13.49
N PHE A 429 20.15 4.97 -12.56
CA PHE A 429 19.91 3.54 -12.73
C PHE A 429 19.07 3.26 -13.99
N THR A 430 17.95 3.97 -14.16
CA THR A 430 17.07 3.83 -15.33
C THR A 430 17.79 4.20 -16.62
N ALA A 431 18.59 5.26 -16.61
CA ALA A 431 19.43 5.65 -17.75
C ALA A 431 20.41 4.53 -18.13
N GLY A 432 20.99 3.85 -17.15
CA GLY A 432 21.82 2.66 -17.34
C GLY A 432 21.06 1.52 -18.01
N VAL A 433 19.83 1.24 -17.58
CA VAL A 433 18.96 0.22 -18.19
C VAL A 433 18.67 0.55 -19.66
N LEU A 434 18.31 1.80 -19.95
CA LEU A 434 18.04 2.28 -21.32
C LEU A 434 19.28 2.19 -22.22
N ALA A 435 20.44 2.62 -21.72
CA ALA A 435 21.71 2.51 -22.44
C ALA A 435 22.11 1.05 -22.68
N TYR A 436 21.91 0.18 -21.69
CA TYR A 436 22.15 -1.26 -21.83
C TYR A 436 21.26 -1.87 -22.92
N ALA A 437 19.96 -1.55 -22.94
CA ALA A 437 19.04 -2.02 -23.98
C ALA A 437 19.45 -1.55 -25.39
N ARG A 438 20.07 -0.37 -25.50
CA ARG A 438 20.64 0.17 -26.76
C ARG A 438 22.03 -0.38 -27.10
N ARG A 439 22.62 -1.21 -26.24
CA ARG A 439 23.98 -1.76 -26.36
C ARG A 439 25.09 -0.70 -26.26
N GLU A 440 24.82 0.39 -25.54
CA GLU A 440 25.76 1.47 -25.27
C GLU A 440 26.54 1.18 -23.99
N TRP A 441 27.39 0.15 -24.02
CA TRP A 441 28.00 -0.46 -22.82
C TRP A 441 28.73 0.54 -21.91
N GLN A 442 29.49 1.48 -22.49
CA GLN A 442 30.22 2.49 -21.72
C GLN A 442 29.28 3.47 -21.03
N ALA A 443 28.20 3.88 -21.70
CA ALA A 443 27.20 4.77 -21.14
C ALA A 443 26.41 4.06 -20.04
N ALA A 444 26.06 2.79 -20.25
CA ALA A 444 25.41 1.95 -19.25
C ALA A 444 26.25 1.81 -17.98
N GLU A 445 27.53 1.43 -18.12
CA GLU A 445 28.44 1.32 -16.96
C GLU A 445 28.59 2.65 -16.21
N THR A 446 28.76 3.75 -16.93
CA THR A 446 28.88 5.09 -16.32
C THR A 446 27.63 5.44 -15.51
N ALA A 447 26.44 5.19 -16.06
CA ALA A 447 25.18 5.47 -15.39
C ALA A 447 24.96 4.57 -14.16
N PHE A 448 25.25 3.26 -14.27
CA PHE A 448 25.15 2.35 -13.12
C PHE A 448 26.16 2.66 -12.01
N VAL A 449 27.34 3.17 -12.35
CA VAL A 449 28.32 3.65 -11.35
C VAL A 449 27.82 4.93 -10.68
N SER A 450 27.26 5.87 -11.46
CA SER A 450 26.70 7.14 -10.97
C SER A 450 25.53 6.91 -10.00
N ALA A 451 24.65 5.96 -10.30
CA ALA A 451 23.50 5.62 -9.47
C ALA A 451 23.88 5.25 -8.02
N GLY A 452 25.08 4.70 -7.80
CA GLY A 452 25.57 4.38 -6.46
C GLY A 452 24.67 3.41 -5.68
N ASP A 453 24.76 3.44 -4.35
CA ASP A 453 24.00 2.57 -3.43
C ASP A 453 22.69 3.19 -2.91
N GLU A 454 22.39 4.43 -3.33
CA GLU A 454 21.18 5.19 -2.97
C GLU A 454 19.91 4.71 -3.72
N VAL A 455 20.06 3.81 -4.69
CA VAL A 455 18.94 3.11 -5.34
C VAL A 455 18.21 2.18 -4.36
N THR A 456 17.00 1.77 -4.73
CA THR A 456 16.22 0.82 -3.92
C THR A 456 17.02 -0.47 -3.66
N PRO A 457 16.78 -1.18 -2.53
CA PRO A 457 17.46 -2.47 -2.27
C PRO A 457 17.30 -3.48 -3.41
N TRP A 458 16.13 -3.49 -4.07
CA TRP A 458 15.87 -4.31 -5.25
C TRP A 458 16.78 -3.92 -6.43
N ASP A 459 16.87 -2.63 -6.73
CA ASP A 459 17.67 -2.12 -7.85
C ASP A 459 19.17 -2.14 -7.56
N ARG A 460 19.59 -2.14 -6.28
CA ARG A 460 20.98 -2.38 -5.89
C ARG A 460 21.48 -3.74 -6.40
N VAL A 461 20.65 -4.77 -6.25
CA VAL A 461 20.93 -6.11 -6.80
C VAL A 461 20.97 -6.07 -8.33
N ARG A 462 19.96 -5.46 -8.95
CA ARG A 462 19.88 -5.34 -10.42
C ARG A 462 21.10 -4.59 -10.97
N ARG A 463 21.54 -3.51 -10.33
CA ARG A 463 22.72 -2.73 -10.71
C ARG A 463 23.98 -3.59 -10.76
N GLN A 464 24.19 -4.43 -9.74
CA GLN A 464 25.33 -5.38 -9.74
C GLN A 464 25.21 -6.39 -10.88
N LEU A 465 24.01 -6.90 -11.15
CA LEU A 465 23.77 -7.79 -12.28
C LEU A 465 24.07 -7.12 -13.62
N TYR A 466 23.64 -5.87 -13.82
CA TYR A 466 23.94 -5.09 -15.02
C TYR A 466 25.43 -4.79 -15.19
N LEU A 467 26.15 -4.45 -14.13
CA LEU A 467 27.60 -4.23 -14.18
C LEU A 467 28.36 -5.51 -14.55
N ILE A 468 27.92 -6.66 -14.04
CA ILE A 468 28.42 -7.98 -14.47
C ILE A 468 28.11 -8.19 -15.95
N ALA A 469 26.87 -7.93 -16.38
CA ALA A 469 26.44 -8.10 -17.76
C ALA A 469 27.30 -7.29 -18.74
N VAL A 470 27.52 -5.99 -18.46
CA VAL A 470 28.37 -5.12 -19.29
C VAL A 470 29.78 -5.70 -19.43
N ARG A 471 30.39 -6.14 -18.33
CA ARG A 471 31.75 -6.71 -18.35
C ARG A 471 31.82 -8.05 -19.09
N VAL A 472 30.80 -8.90 -18.96
CA VAL A 472 30.71 -10.16 -19.72
C VAL A 472 30.60 -9.87 -21.22
N HIS A 473 29.80 -8.89 -21.63
CA HIS A 473 29.70 -8.49 -23.04
C HIS A 473 31.01 -7.92 -23.61
N GLN A 474 31.84 -7.30 -22.77
CA GLN A 474 33.18 -6.84 -23.14
C GLN A 474 34.24 -7.97 -23.14
N GLY A 475 33.86 -9.23 -22.88
CA GLY A 475 34.76 -10.38 -22.83
C GLY A 475 35.55 -10.51 -21.51
N GLY A 476 35.16 -9.75 -20.48
CA GLY A 476 35.77 -9.81 -19.16
C GLY A 476 35.30 -10.99 -18.30
N ARG A 477 35.96 -11.17 -17.15
CA ARG A 477 35.56 -12.13 -16.09
C ARG A 477 35.27 -11.34 -14.81
N PRO A 478 34.05 -10.78 -14.65
CA PRO A 478 33.71 -9.97 -13.49
C PRO A 478 33.62 -10.81 -12.21
N ASP A 479 33.83 -10.15 -11.06
CA ASP A 479 33.60 -10.74 -9.74
C ASP A 479 32.10 -10.73 -9.39
N VAL A 480 31.59 -11.84 -8.84
CA VAL A 480 30.20 -12.01 -8.44
C VAL A 480 29.95 -11.70 -6.96
N ARG A 481 30.99 -11.51 -6.14
CA ARG A 481 30.85 -11.29 -4.68
C ARG A 481 30.00 -10.08 -4.30
N ALA A 482 30.03 -9.02 -5.11
CA ALA A 482 29.20 -7.84 -4.88
C ALA A 482 27.71 -8.18 -5.06
N LEU A 483 27.37 -8.92 -6.12
CA LEU A 483 26.01 -9.41 -6.37
C LEU A 483 25.57 -10.39 -5.27
N GLU A 484 26.44 -11.32 -4.85
CA GLU A 484 26.15 -12.27 -3.78
C GLU A 484 25.83 -11.58 -2.45
N ARG A 485 26.61 -10.55 -2.09
CA ARG A 485 26.35 -9.73 -0.90
C ARG A 485 25.02 -9.00 -1.00
N SER A 486 24.76 -8.31 -2.12
CA SER A 486 23.48 -7.60 -2.28
C SER A 486 22.27 -8.53 -2.23
N LEU A 487 22.37 -9.74 -2.79
CA LEU A 487 21.31 -10.73 -2.67
C LEU A 487 21.15 -11.27 -1.25
N ALA A 488 22.25 -11.46 -0.52
CA ALA A 488 22.22 -11.89 0.88
C ALA A 488 21.60 -10.81 1.78
N ASP A 489 21.96 -9.55 1.56
CA ASP A 489 21.43 -8.39 2.28
C ASP A 489 19.92 -8.23 2.03
N LEU A 490 19.46 -8.46 0.79
CA LEU A 490 18.04 -8.42 0.45
C LEU A 490 17.26 -9.65 0.95
N GLY A 491 17.93 -10.79 1.14
CA GLY A 491 17.34 -12.03 1.64
C GLY A 491 16.53 -12.83 0.60
N ILE A 492 16.36 -12.31 -0.61
CA ILE A 492 15.62 -12.95 -1.71
C ILE A 492 16.36 -12.87 -3.04
N ASP A 493 16.18 -13.90 -3.88
CA ASP A 493 16.81 -13.98 -5.20
C ASP A 493 15.93 -13.46 -6.35
N ALA A 494 14.72 -13.00 -6.04
CA ALA A 494 13.74 -12.57 -7.03
C ALA A 494 14.18 -11.39 -7.93
N PRO A 495 15.10 -10.47 -7.54
CA PRO A 495 15.57 -9.44 -8.48
C PRO A 495 16.19 -10.00 -9.76
N LEU A 496 16.71 -11.24 -9.73
CA LEU A 496 17.24 -11.92 -10.90
C LEU A 496 16.17 -12.21 -11.98
N LEU A 497 14.88 -12.19 -11.61
CA LEU A 497 13.74 -12.39 -12.52
C LEU A 497 13.41 -11.13 -13.33
N THR A 498 13.56 -9.94 -12.72
CA THR A 498 13.09 -8.64 -13.24
C THR A 498 13.45 -8.42 -14.71
N ASP A 499 14.72 -8.65 -15.04
CA ASP A 499 15.32 -8.39 -16.35
C ASP A 499 15.91 -9.65 -16.98
N ALA A 500 15.56 -10.84 -16.45
CA ALA A 500 16.00 -12.13 -16.99
C ALA A 500 15.85 -12.23 -18.51
N PRO A 501 14.76 -11.71 -19.12
CA PRO A 501 14.63 -11.59 -20.55
C PRO A 501 15.87 -10.96 -21.26
N LEU A 502 16.38 -9.80 -20.80
CA LEU A 502 17.56 -9.16 -21.41
C LEU A 502 18.88 -9.81 -21.00
N MET A 503 18.89 -10.53 -19.88
CA MET A 503 20.10 -10.99 -19.22
C MET A 503 20.45 -12.44 -19.54
N HIS A 504 19.87 -13.05 -20.58
CA HIS A 504 20.07 -14.47 -20.86
C HIS A 504 21.55 -14.88 -20.94
N GLY A 505 22.38 -14.11 -21.66
CA GLY A 505 23.82 -14.39 -21.77
C GLY A 505 24.52 -14.30 -20.40
N THR A 506 24.21 -13.27 -19.62
CA THR A 506 24.75 -13.05 -18.28
C THR A 506 24.33 -14.14 -17.29
N LEU A 507 23.06 -14.54 -17.30
CA LEU A 507 22.53 -15.60 -16.44
C LEU A 507 23.13 -16.97 -16.80
N THR A 508 23.35 -17.23 -18.09
CA THR A 508 24.06 -18.43 -18.55
C THR A 508 25.51 -18.44 -18.06
N TRP A 509 26.20 -17.30 -18.18
CA TRP A 509 27.56 -17.15 -17.65
C TRP A 509 27.61 -17.30 -16.13
N LEU A 510 26.63 -16.75 -15.41
CA LEU A 510 26.49 -16.92 -13.96
C LEU A 510 26.30 -18.38 -13.60
N GLY A 511 25.46 -19.13 -14.32
CA GLY A 511 25.25 -20.56 -14.09
C GLY A 511 26.51 -21.41 -14.18
N GLN A 512 27.54 -20.95 -14.88
CA GLN A 512 28.86 -21.60 -14.97
C GLN A 512 29.77 -21.27 -13.77
N GLN A 513 29.39 -20.31 -12.92
CA GLN A 513 30.13 -19.97 -11.71
C GLN A 513 29.80 -20.95 -10.56
N PRO A 514 30.73 -21.17 -9.62
CA PRO A 514 30.50 -22.08 -8.49
C PRO A 514 29.24 -21.74 -7.70
N GLY A 515 28.35 -22.72 -7.50
CA GLY A 515 27.13 -22.58 -6.68
C GLY A 515 25.95 -21.85 -7.34
N TRP A 516 26.16 -21.18 -8.48
CA TRP A 516 25.13 -20.38 -9.14
C TRP A 516 24.11 -21.19 -9.92
N GLN A 517 24.49 -22.35 -10.48
CA GLN A 517 23.54 -23.22 -11.19
C GLN A 517 22.34 -23.59 -10.32
N VAL A 518 22.59 -24.10 -9.11
CA VAL A 518 21.54 -24.50 -8.16
C VAL A 518 20.69 -23.29 -7.74
N ARG A 519 21.33 -22.13 -7.53
CA ARG A 519 20.65 -20.90 -7.15
C ARG A 519 19.68 -20.44 -8.24
N LEU A 520 20.14 -20.39 -9.49
CA LEU A 520 19.31 -20.03 -10.64
C LEU A 520 18.19 -21.06 -10.84
N GLU A 521 18.49 -22.36 -10.76
CA GLU A 521 17.46 -23.40 -10.84
C GLU A 521 16.36 -23.21 -9.77
N ARG A 522 16.70 -22.87 -8.53
CA ARG A 522 15.71 -22.56 -7.48
C ARG A 522 14.83 -21.37 -7.86
N VAL A 523 15.42 -20.29 -8.37
CA VAL A 523 14.70 -19.06 -8.72
C VAL A 523 13.74 -19.29 -9.89
N PHE A 524 14.19 -20.00 -10.92
CA PHE A 524 13.43 -20.17 -12.17
C PHE A 524 12.53 -21.42 -12.18
N SER A 525 12.73 -22.39 -11.28
CA SER A 525 11.86 -23.58 -11.16
C SER A 525 10.47 -23.27 -10.60
N GLY A 526 10.37 -22.35 -9.63
CA GLY A 526 9.12 -21.96 -8.99
C GLY A 526 8.40 -20.76 -9.60
N ALA A 527 9.13 -19.85 -10.25
CA ALA A 527 8.56 -18.59 -10.73
C ALA A 527 7.81 -18.76 -12.06
N ALA A 528 6.48 -18.61 -12.06
CA ALA A 528 5.76 -18.24 -13.26
C ALA A 528 6.06 -16.77 -13.57
N LEU A 529 6.85 -16.50 -14.61
CA LEU A 529 7.03 -15.16 -15.17
C LEU A 529 5.70 -14.72 -15.83
N ALA A 530 4.66 -14.42 -15.07
CA ALA A 530 3.32 -14.18 -15.63
C ALA A 530 3.30 -12.91 -16.50
N GLY A 531 3.00 -12.99 -17.80
CA GLY A 531 3.16 -11.87 -18.74
C GLY A 531 4.35 -12.01 -19.68
N THR A 532 5.12 -13.09 -19.51
CA THR A 532 5.74 -13.78 -20.64
C THR A 532 4.68 -14.59 -21.40
N ILE A 533 4.98 -14.91 -22.66
CA ILE A 533 4.16 -15.77 -23.50
C ILE A 533 4.58 -17.21 -23.21
N PRO A 534 3.73 -18.02 -22.56
CA PRO A 534 4.07 -19.40 -22.24
C PRO A 534 4.13 -20.24 -23.51
N LEU A 535 5.26 -20.88 -23.73
CA LEU A 535 5.45 -21.91 -24.75
C LEU A 535 5.77 -23.23 -24.05
N ARG A 536 4.86 -24.19 -24.12
CA ARG A 536 5.09 -25.55 -23.60
C ARG A 536 5.58 -26.45 -24.73
N LEU A 537 6.78 -26.97 -24.57
CA LEU A 537 7.40 -27.94 -25.48
C LEU A 537 7.10 -29.34 -24.97
N GLU A 538 6.46 -30.14 -25.82
CA GLU A 538 6.32 -31.57 -25.65
C GLU A 538 7.46 -32.25 -26.40
N LEU A 539 8.42 -32.79 -25.65
CA LEU A 539 9.68 -33.30 -26.21
C LEU A 539 9.78 -34.83 -26.18
N LEU A 540 8.93 -35.53 -25.41
CA LEU A 540 8.99 -36.99 -25.24
C LEU A 540 8.00 -37.71 -26.16
N GLY A 541 8.24 -37.60 -27.47
CA GLY A 541 7.32 -38.00 -28.54
C GLY A 541 7.47 -37.07 -29.74
N PRO A 542 6.42 -36.90 -30.58
CA PRO A 542 6.41 -35.85 -31.60
C PRO A 542 6.63 -34.47 -30.99
N LEU A 543 7.42 -33.62 -31.67
CA LEU A 543 7.71 -32.26 -31.24
C LEU A 543 6.45 -31.39 -31.42
N GLU A 544 5.80 -31.09 -30.30
CA GLU A 544 4.64 -30.20 -30.26
C GLU A 544 4.94 -29.00 -29.38
N ILE A 545 4.43 -27.83 -29.79
CA ILE A 545 4.63 -26.57 -29.09
C ILE A 545 3.26 -25.98 -28.83
N HIS A 546 2.94 -25.76 -27.57
CA HIS A 546 1.62 -25.31 -27.12
C HIS A 546 1.72 -23.92 -26.50
N THR A 547 0.69 -23.11 -26.74
CA THR A 547 0.41 -21.88 -26.00
C THR A 547 -0.77 -22.11 -25.06
N SER A 548 -1.14 -21.10 -24.27
CA SER A 548 -2.41 -21.11 -23.54
C SER A 548 -3.65 -21.24 -24.43
N ALA A 549 -3.55 -20.85 -25.71
CA ALA A 549 -4.64 -20.94 -26.69
C ALA A 549 -4.68 -22.28 -27.46
N GLY A 550 -3.68 -23.16 -27.25
CA GLY A 550 -3.57 -24.45 -27.92
C GLY A 550 -2.26 -24.64 -28.70
N ALA A 551 -2.19 -25.73 -29.47
CA ALA A 551 -1.03 -26.12 -30.26
C ALA A 551 -0.72 -25.13 -31.39
N LEU A 552 0.55 -24.74 -31.54
CA LEU A 552 1.02 -23.90 -32.64
C LEU A 552 1.21 -24.72 -33.92
N HIS A 553 0.74 -24.16 -35.03
CA HIS A 553 0.97 -24.73 -36.36
C HIS A 553 2.11 -24.02 -37.07
N PHE A 554 3.21 -24.73 -37.32
CA PHE A 554 4.36 -24.19 -38.05
C PHE A 554 4.27 -24.55 -39.55
N PRO A 555 4.45 -23.56 -40.46
CA PRO A 555 4.43 -23.80 -41.91
C PRO A 555 5.49 -24.82 -42.37
N LEU A 556 6.61 -24.88 -41.65
CA LEU A 556 7.70 -25.83 -41.87
C LEU A 556 8.00 -26.53 -40.55
N ARG A 557 8.08 -27.87 -40.54
CA ARG A 557 8.47 -28.63 -39.34
C ARG A 557 9.82 -28.17 -38.77
N ARG A 558 10.76 -27.82 -39.66
CA ARG A 558 12.07 -27.26 -39.28
C ARG A 558 11.98 -25.93 -38.53
N SER A 559 10.89 -25.18 -38.64
CA SER A 559 10.69 -23.96 -37.84
C SER A 559 10.36 -24.29 -36.37
N ALA A 560 9.56 -25.33 -36.12
CA ALA A 560 9.33 -25.84 -34.76
C ALA A 560 10.62 -26.40 -34.16
N GLU A 561 11.39 -27.12 -34.96
CA GLU A 561 12.69 -27.66 -34.54
C GLU A 561 13.71 -26.56 -34.22
N LEU A 562 13.76 -25.49 -35.02
CA LEU A 562 14.59 -24.32 -34.73
C LEU A 562 14.18 -23.66 -33.40
N LEU A 563 12.89 -23.56 -33.11
CA LEU A 563 12.40 -23.04 -31.83
C LEU A 563 12.89 -23.90 -30.67
N ALA A 564 12.70 -25.23 -30.76
CA ALA A 564 13.15 -26.16 -29.73
C ALA A 564 14.67 -26.09 -29.51
N PHE A 565 15.44 -26.02 -30.60
CA PHE A 565 16.90 -25.85 -30.54
C PHE A 565 17.29 -24.56 -29.80
N LEU A 566 16.74 -23.40 -30.20
CA LEU A 566 17.04 -22.12 -29.56
C LEU A 566 16.57 -22.06 -28.10
N ALA A 567 15.47 -22.73 -27.76
CA ALA A 567 14.98 -22.82 -26.39
C ALA A 567 15.92 -23.64 -25.50
N LEU A 568 16.40 -24.78 -25.98
CA LEU A 568 17.20 -25.72 -25.20
C LEU A 568 18.69 -25.36 -25.17
N HIS A 569 19.23 -24.85 -26.29
CA HIS A 569 20.65 -24.52 -26.43
C HIS A 569 20.98 -23.03 -26.27
N GLY A 570 19.95 -22.17 -26.22
CA GLY A 570 20.12 -20.73 -26.11
C GLY A 570 20.54 -20.06 -27.44
N PRO A 571 21.07 -18.83 -27.37
CA PRO A 571 21.51 -18.06 -28.52
C PRO A 571 22.56 -18.81 -29.36
N ALA A 572 22.37 -18.82 -30.68
CA ALA A 572 23.26 -19.53 -31.60
C ALA A 572 23.53 -18.75 -32.88
N ASN A 573 24.77 -18.74 -33.35
CA ASN A 573 25.12 -18.12 -34.62
C ASN A 573 24.57 -18.93 -35.81
N ARG A 574 24.50 -18.29 -36.98
CA ARG A 574 23.96 -18.91 -38.19
C ARG A 574 24.63 -20.25 -38.54
N GLN A 575 25.95 -20.35 -38.36
CA GLN A 575 26.68 -21.59 -38.68
C GLN A 575 26.33 -22.71 -37.71
N GLN A 576 26.26 -22.42 -36.41
CA GLN A 576 25.85 -23.38 -35.37
C GLN A 576 24.44 -23.92 -35.66
N ILE A 577 23.50 -23.04 -36.00
CA ILE A 577 22.14 -23.43 -36.36
C ILE A 577 22.12 -24.29 -37.63
N ILE A 578 22.85 -23.91 -38.67
CA ILE A 578 22.87 -24.68 -39.92
C ILE A 578 23.47 -26.08 -39.70
N THR A 579 24.55 -26.17 -38.93
CA THR A 579 25.16 -27.45 -38.57
C THR A 579 24.22 -28.30 -37.74
N ALA A 580 23.55 -27.71 -36.74
CA ALA A 580 22.62 -28.42 -35.88
C ALA A 580 21.42 -29.02 -36.65
N LEU A 581 20.80 -28.25 -37.55
CA LEU A 581 19.59 -28.71 -38.25
C LEU A 581 19.86 -29.50 -39.55
N TRP A 582 20.98 -29.31 -40.25
CA TRP A 582 21.21 -29.91 -41.58
C TRP A 582 22.56 -30.60 -41.79
N GLU A 583 23.40 -30.76 -40.76
CA GLU A 583 24.72 -31.43 -40.85
C GLU A 583 25.65 -30.84 -41.93
N GLY A 584 25.59 -29.51 -42.12
CA GLY A 584 26.27 -28.84 -43.23
C GLY A 584 27.12 -27.63 -42.82
N VAL A 585 28.07 -27.28 -43.67
CA VAL A 585 28.73 -25.97 -43.70
C VAL A 585 27.80 -24.99 -44.41
N ALA A 586 27.70 -23.73 -43.98
CA ALA A 586 26.78 -22.75 -44.54
C ALA A 586 27.10 -22.39 -46.02
N ASP A 587 26.65 -23.23 -46.94
CA ASP A 587 26.62 -22.93 -48.37
C ASP A 587 25.41 -22.04 -48.71
N ARG A 588 25.36 -21.54 -49.95
CA ARG A 588 24.29 -20.63 -50.40
C ARG A 588 22.89 -21.25 -50.28
N LYS A 589 22.76 -22.56 -50.54
CA LYS A 589 21.48 -23.27 -50.54
C LYS A 589 20.95 -23.46 -49.12
N LEU A 590 21.82 -23.87 -48.19
CA LEU A 590 21.49 -24.04 -46.77
C LEU A 590 21.21 -22.69 -46.10
N VAL A 591 21.92 -21.62 -46.46
CA VAL A 591 21.60 -20.27 -45.98
C VAL A 591 20.21 -19.82 -46.44
N ASP A 592 19.82 -20.10 -47.67
CA ASP A 592 18.48 -19.77 -48.16
C ASP A 592 17.39 -20.64 -47.51
N HIS A 593 17.67 -21.91 -47.22
CA HIS A 593 16.79 -22.76 -46.42
C HIS A 593 16.63 -22.24 -44.98
N PHE A 594 17.74 -21.88 -44.33
CA PHE A 594 17.72 -21.27 -42.99
C PHE A 594 16.86 -20.01 -42.97
N LYS A 595 17.00 -19.10 -43.95
CA LYS A 595 16.16 -17.90 -44.03
C LYS A 595 14.67 -18.22 -44.16
N LYS A 596 14.30 -19.26 -44.93
CA LYS A 596 12.90 -19.71 -45.06
C LYS A 596 12.38 -20.26 -43.73
N VAL A 597 13.18 -21.09 -43.03
CA VAL A 597 12.82 -21.65 -41.73
C VAL A 597 12.68 -20.56 -40.66
N LEU A 598 13.61 -19.61 -40.62
CA LEU A 598 13.56 -18.46 -39.70
C LEU A 598 12.35 -17.56 -39.99
N ARG A 599 12.00 -17.36 -41.27
CA ARG A 599 10.79 -16.62 -41.65
C ARG A 599 9.53 -17.33 -41.17
N GLY A 600 9.39 -18.63 -41.40
CA GLY A 600 8.23 -19.41 -40.94
C GLY A 600 8.10 -19.42 -39.41
N LEU A 601 9.22 -19.45 -38.70
CA LEU A 601 9.26 -19.32 -37.24
C LEU A 601 8.73 -17.93 -36.81
N ARG A 602 9.25 -16.86 -37.40
CA ARG A 602 8.81 -15.49 -37.10
C ARG A 602 7.32 -15.27 -37.41
N GLU A 603 6.83 -15.75 -38.55
CA GLU A 603 5.43 -15.62 -38.93
C GLU A 603 4.49 -16.31 -37.93
N THR A 604 4.89 -17.48 -37.43
CA THR A 604 4.10 -18.25 -36.45
C THR A 604 4.04 -17.56 -35.09
N LEU A 605 5.16 -16.99 -34.64
CA LEU A 605 5.29 -16.45 -33.29
C LEU A 605 4.92 -14.97 -33.15
N ARG A 606 4.99 -14.19 -34.23
CA ARG A 606 4.73 -12.74 -34.20
C ARG A 606 3.36 -12.34 -33.64
N PRO A 607 2.25 -13.04 -33.93
CA PRO A 607 0.95 -12.70 -33.34
C PRO A 607 0.88 -12.83 -31.81
N LEU A 608 1.84 -13.55 -31.20
CA LEU A 608 1.89 -13.73 -29.76
C LEU A 608 2.57 -12.55 -29.05
N LEU A 609 3.33 -11.73 -29.78
CA LEU A 609 4.15 -10.65 -29.23
C LEU A 609 3.51 -9.26 -29.40
N PRO A 610 3.95 -8.26 -28.62
CA PRO A 610 3.58 -6.86 -28.83
C PRO A 610 3.88 -6.39 -30.25
N GLU A 611 3.11 -5.42 -30.73
CA GLU A 611 3.29 -4.85 -32.07
C GLU A 611 4.71 -4.29 -32.24
N GLY A 612 5.38 -4.70 -33.32
CA GLY A 612 6.76 -4.29 -33.64
C GLY A 612 7.86 -5.20 -33.08
N ALA A 613 7.57 -6.12 -32.16
CA ALA A 613 8.58 -7.03 -31.60
C ALA A 613 9.01 -8.13 -32.60
N ASP A 614 10.30 -8.50 -32.58
CA ASP A 614 10.86 -9.59 -33.40
C ASP A 614 10.90 -10.92 -32.61
N PRO A 615 10.17 -11.98 -33.03
CA PRO A 615 10.18 -13.26 -32.34
C PRO A 615 11.54 -13.94 -32.21
N VAL A 616 12.49 -13.60 -33.08
CA VAL A 616 13.87 -14.10 -33.02
C VAL A 616 14.80 -12.92 -33.11
N VAL A 617 15.34 -12.52 -31.96
CA VAL A 617 16.27 -11.40 -31.84
C VAL A 617 17.66 -11.82 -32.29
N ILE A 618 18.42 -10.89 -32.88
CA ILE A 618 19.81 -11.13 -33.27
C ILE A 618 20.73 -10.29 -32.38
N ASP A 619 21.58 -10.95 -31.60
CA ASP A 619 22.61 -10.32 -30.76
C ASP A 619 24.00 -10.88 -31.09
N SER A 620 24.96 -10.00 -31.39
CA SER A 620 26.35 -10.38 -31.71
C SER A 620 26.48 -11.50 -32.78
N GLY A 621 25.57 -11.50 -33.77
CA GLY A 621 25.51 -12.52 -34.83
C GLY A 621 24.86 -13.85 -34.41
N GLN A 622 24.35 -13.93 -33.20
CA GLN A 622 23.60 -15.05 -32.63
C GLN A 622 22.11 -14.78 -32.67
N HIS A 623 21.33 -15.79 -33.01
CA HIS A 623 19.87 -15.75 -33.02
C HIS A 623 19.39 -16.31 -31.69
N ALA A 624 18.46 -15.63 -31.04
CA ALA A 624 17.84 -16.06 -29.79
C ALA A 624 16.33 -15.87 -29.87
N LEU A 625 15.55 -16.66 -29.13
CA LEU A 625 14.11 -16.41 -29.00
C LEU A 625 13.87 -15.06 -28.35
N HIS A 626 12.77 -14.41 -28.72
CA HIS A 626 12.40 -13.15 -28.09
C HIS A 626 12.29 -13.36 -26.57
N PRO A 627 12.86 -12.45 -25.78
CA PRO A 627 12.91 -12.60 -24.33
C PRO A 627 11.56 -12.75 -23.61
N LEU A 628 10.47 -12.35 -24.25
CA LEU A 628 9.11 -12.53 -23.73
C LEU A 628 8.61 -13.97 -23.79
N PHE A 629 9.26 -14.89 -24.49
CA PHE A 629 8.84 -16.29 -24.48
C PHE A 629 9.33 -16.99 -23.21
N SER A 630 8.39 -17.49 -22.39
CA SER A 630 8.72 -18.40 -21.29
C SER A 630 8.50 -19.83 -21.74
N VAL A 631 9.61 -20.53 -21.95
CA VAL A 631 9.61 -21.90 -22.44
C VAL A 631 9.55 -22.87 -21.26
N SER A 632 8.67 -23.87 -21.35
CA SER A 632 8.53 -24.93 -20.35
C SER A 632 8.42 -26.31 -20.98
N THR A 633 8.76 -27.36 -20.23
CA THR A 633 8.62 -28.76 -20.63
C THR A 633 8.39 -29.64 -19.40
N ALA A 634 7.74 -30.79 -19.58
CA ALA A 634 7.41 -31.72 -18.51
C ALA A 634 8.66 -32.26 -17.79
N TRP A 635 9.73 -32.53 -18.55
CA TRP A 635 10.97 -33.07 -18.00
C TRP A 635 12.18 -32.75 -18.89
N LEU A 636 13.29 -32.43 -18.25
CA LEU A 636 14.61 -32.29 -18.86
C LEU A 636 15.69 -32.79 -17.88
N PRO A 637 16.73 -33.47 -18.37
CA PRO A 637 17.86 -33.86 -17.54
C PRO A 637 18.70 -32.65 -17.12
N THR A 638 19.23 -32.69 -15.91
CA THR A 638 20.11 -31.64 -15.37
C THR A 638 21.47 -31.68 -16.09
N GLY A 639 21.91 -30.55 -16.64
CA GLY A 639 23.26 -30.39 -17.21
C GLY A 639 23.44 -30.82 -18.67
N LEU A 640 22.44 -31.45 -19.31
CA LEU A 640 22.53 -31.81 -20.73
C LEU A 640 22.37 -30.61 -21.67
N PHE A 641 21.63 -29.59 -21.22
CA PHE A 641 21.32 -28.40 -21.99
C PHE A 641 21.85 -27.13 -21.31
N PRO A 642 22.44 -26.19 -22.08
CA PRO A 642 23.09 -25.00 -21.53
C PRO A 642 22.12 -23.85 -21.20
N ALA A 643 20.84 -23.91 -21.58
CA ALA A 643 19.88 -22.83 -21.34
C ALA A 643 19.05 -23.07 -20.05
N PRO A 644 19.39 -22.43 -18.91
CA PRO A 644 18.70 -22.63 -17.63
C PRO A 644 17.30 -22.00 -17.57
N ALA A 645 16.94 -21.20 -18.58
CA ALA A 645 15.67 -20.47 -18.62
C ALA A 645 14.45 -21.35 -18.96
N VAL A 646 14.66 -22.60 -19.40
CA VAL A 646 13.55 -23.53 -19.68
C VAL A 646 13.01 -24.10 -18.38
N ARG A 647 11.74 -23.81 -18.09
CA ARG A 647 11.06 -24.26 -16.88
C ARG A 647 10.71 -25.75 -16.97
N ARG A 648 10.89 -26.46 -15.87
CA ARG A 648 10.53 -27.88 -15.73
C ARG A 648 9.24 -27.98 -14.92
N GLY A 649 8.23 -28.68 -15.43
CA GLY A 649 6.98 -28.86 -14.70
C GLY A 649 5.82 -29.35 -15.57
N GLY A 650 4.86 -30.01 -14.93
CA GLY A 650 3.72 -30.66 -15.60
C GLY A 650 3.74 -32.18 -15.43
N ALA A 651 2.66 -32.84 -15.87
CA ALA A 651 2.59 -34.30 -15.86
C ALA A 651 3.60 -34.87 -16.87
N LEU A 652 4.39 -35.85 -16.43
CA LEU A 652 5.33 -36.56 -17.29
C LEU A 652 4.57 -37.55 -18.17
N ASP A 653 4.38 -37.19 -19.44
CA ASP A 653 3.78 -38.05 -20.45
C ASP A 653 4.85 -38.45 -21.48
N VAL A 654 5.18 -39.75 -21.52
CA VAL A 654 6.16 -40.30 -22.46
C VAL A 654 5.43 -41.01 -23.57
N ARG A 655 5.38 -40.38 -24.74
CA ARG A 655 4.70 -40.89 -25.95
C ARG A 655 5.67 -41.51 -26.97
N GLY A 656 6.97 -41.26 -26.83
CA GLY A 656 7.99 -41.82 -27.71
C GLY A 656 9.38 -41.25 -27.44
N ALA A 657 10.28 -41.43 -28.41
CA ALA A 657 11.64 -40.92 -28.31
C ALA A 657 11.69 -39.38 -28.32
N PHE A 658 12.79 -38.82 -27.83
CA PHE A 658 13.01 -37.38 -27.81
C PHE A 658 12.83 -36.75 -29.20
N ALA A 659 11.92 -35.78 -29.30
CA ALA A 659 11.58 -35.07 -30.53
C ALA A 659 11.56 -36.01 -31.75
N ALA A 660 10.68 -37.02 -31.71
CA ALA A 660 10.71 -38.18 -32.61
C ALA A 660 10.61 -37.84 -34.10
N ASP A 661 10.03 -36.69 -34.44
CA ASP A 661 9.87 -36.19 -35.80
C ASP A 661 10.84 -35.06 -36.17
N ALA A 662 11.73 -34.66 -35.24
CA ALA A 662 12.86 -33.78 -35.54
C ALA A 662 13.93 -34.57 -36.30
N GLN A 663 14.40 -34.00 -37.41
CA GLN A 663 15.30 -34.66 -38.36
C GLN A 663 16.70 -34.03 -38.36
N GLY A 664 17.02 -33.15 -37.41
CA GLY A 664 18.31 -32.50 -37.31
C GLY A 664 19.31 -33.37 -36.55
N PRO A 665 20.60 -33.36 -36.96
CA PRO A 665 21.66 -34.07 -36.25
C PRO A 665 21.68 -33.82 -34.74
N TRP A 666 21.41 -32.57 -34.31
CA TRP A 666 21.38 -32.24 -32.88
C TRP A 666 20.38 -33.08 -32.09
N ALA A 667 19.21 -33.39 -32.68
CA ALA A 667 18.18 -34.18 -32.03
C ALA A 667 18.60 -35.65 -31.95
N ASP A 668 19.24 -36.18 -33.00
CA ASP A 668 19.77 -37.55 -33.03
C ASP A 668 20.89 -37.75 -32.00
N ASP A 669 21.80 -36.78 -31.89
CA ASP A 669 22.91 -36.79 -30.93
C ASP A 669 22.40 -36.83 -29.48
N VAL A 670 21.40 -36.02 -29.18
CA VAL A 670 20.83 -35.88 -27.84
C VAL A 670 19.92 -37.06 -27.47
N ARG A 671 19.21 -37.66 -28.44
CA ARG A 671 18.18 -38.68 -28.19
C ARG A 671 18.68 -39.91 -27.43
N ARG A 672 19.90 -40.39 -27.74
CA ARG A 672 20.50 -41.54 -27.04
C ARG A 672 20.87 -41.23 -25.59
N GLU A 673 21.53 -40.09 -25.37
CA GLU A 673 21.94 -39.67 -24.04
C GLU A 673 20.71 -39.38 -23.15
N LEU A 674 19.73 -38.68 -23.70
CA LEU A 674 18.50 -38.35 -22.99
C LEU A 674 17.67 -39.59 -22.66
N HIS A 675 17.62 -40.58 -23.56
CA HIS A 675 16.97 -41.86 -23.29
C HIS A 675 17.55 -42.55 -22.04
N ASN A 676 18.88 -42.64 -21.93
CA ASN A 676 19.54 -43.27 -20.79
C ASN A 676 19.25 -42.53 -19.48
N GLN A 677 19.32 -41.20 -19.50
CA GLN A 677 19.05 -40.39 -18.31
C GLN A 677 17.57 -40.41 -17.89
N LEU A 678 16.65 -40.45 -18.85
CA LEU A 678 15.21 -40.58 -18.58
C LEU A 678 14.89 -41.96 -17.99
N LEU A 679 15.50 -43.02 -18.52
CA LEU A 679 15.35 -44.38 -18.00
C LEU A 679 15.81 -44.46 -16.55
N ALA A 680 17.00 -43.94 -16.24
CA ALA A 680 17.52 -43.89 -14.87
C ALA A 680 16.60 -43.09 -13.93
N ALA A 681 16.18 -41.88 -14.34
CA ALA A 681 15.29 -41.04 -13.53
C ALA A 681 13.92 -41.69 -13.24
N LEU A 682 13.37 -42.44 -14.20
CA LEU A 682 12.12 -43.18 -14.01
C LEU A 682 12.30 -44.41 -13.12
N GLN A 683 13.43 -45.10 -13.22
CA GLN A 683 13.77 -46.25 -12.36
C GLN A 683 13.96 -45.82 -10.91
N ASP A 684 14.66 -44.71 -10.67
CA ASP A 684 14.85 -44.16 -9.32
C ASP A 684 13.50 -43.79 -8.69
N ARG A 685 12.63 -43.08 -9.43
CA ARG A 685 11.27 -42.74 -8.95
C ARG A 685 10.41 -43.98 -8.69
N GLN A 686 10.57 -45.04 -9.47
CA GLN A 686 9.87 -46.30 -9.22
C GLN A 686 10.37 -46.99 -7.94
N GLN A 687 11.67 -46.93 -7.67
CA GLN A 687 12.27 -47.45 -6.43
C GLN A 687 11.82 -46.66 -5.19
N ASP A 688 11.62 -45.35 -5.34
CA ASP A 688 11.06 -44.46 -4.31
C ASP A 688 9.53 -44.64 -4.12
N GLY A 689 8.91 -45.57 -4.85
CA GLY A 689 7.53 -45.99 -4.64
C GLY A 689 6.49 -45.14 -5.36
N ASP A 690 6.86 -44.35 -6.37
CA ASP A 690 5.91 -43.61 -7.20
C ASP A 690 5.19 -44.57 -8.18
N PRO A 691 3.88 -44.87 -7.98
CA PRO A 691 3.18 -45.82 -8.85
C PRO A 691 2.83 -45.22 -10.22
N THR A 692 2.99 -43.91 -10.40
CA THR A 692 2.56 -43.19 -11.62
C THR A 692 3.56 -43.29 -12.77
N VAL A 693 4.80 -43.71 -12.51
CA VAL A 693 5.86 -43.79 -13.53
C VAL A 693 5.87 -45.10 -14.34
N GLY A 694 5.12 -46.12 -13.90
CA GLY A 694 5.10 -47.45 -14.54
C GLY A 694 4.75 -47.45 -16.04
N PRO A 695 3.71 -46.71 -16.50
CA PRO A 695 3.39 -46.59 -17.92
C PRO A 695 4.52 -45.92 -18.73
N ALA A 696 5.08 -44.81 -18.21
CA ALA A 696 6.18 -44.10 -18.85
C ALA A 696 7.43 -44.97 -18.99
N LEU A 697 7.77 -45.73 -17.95
CA LEU A 697 8.91 -46.64 -17.95
C LEU A 697 8.77 -47.74 -19.01
N LYS A 698 7.57 -48.32 -19.18
CA LYS A 698 7.30 -49.32 -20.22
C LYS A 698 7.50 -48.75 -21.63
N VAL A 699 7.08 -47.51 -21.86
CA VAL A 699 7.29 -46.84 -23.15
C VAL A 699 8.78 -46.62 -23.39
N VAL A 700 9.52 -46.08 -22.42
CA VAL A 700 10.97 -45.86 -22.55
C VAL A 700 11.72 -47.16 -22.81
N GLN A 701 11.42 -48.23 -22.08
CA GLN A 701 12.04 -49.55 -22.29
C GLN A 701 11.75 -50.16 -23.67
N GLY A 702 10.68 -49.75 -24.33
CA GLY A 702 10.33 -50.20 -25.67
C GLY A 702 10.94 -49.39 -26.81
N LEU A 703 11.69 -48.33 -26.50
CA LEU A 703 12.37 -47.46 -27.49
C LEU A 703 13.83 -47.88 -27.78
N THR A 704 14.31 -48.94 -27.13
CA THR A 704 15.67 -49.49 -27.28
C THR A 704 15.87 -50.30 -28.56
#